data_AF-A0A1Y6H0L0-F1
#
_entry.id   AF-A0A1Y6H0L0-F1
#
_cell.length_a   1.000
_cell.length_b   1.000
_cell.length_c   1.000
_cell.angle_alpha   90.00
_cell.angle_beta   90.00
_cell.angle_gamma   90.00
#
_symmetry.space_group_name_H-M   'P 1'
#
loop_
_entity.id
_entity.type
_entity.pdbx_description
1 polymer ?
#
loop_
_entity_poly.entity_id
_entity_poly.type
_entity_poly.pdbx_seq_one_letter_code
_entity_poly.pdbx_strand_id
1 'polypeptide(L)'
;MKITTFANSVNRNASASNPNIQDIGKEASSSVLPSHSDIQPDTPLTILPRRPSRRGKEVAGATSHATPAATQAAVQSGAVGMHSVPPAVSSNLRGSRLTRLKDKLAADNRRQVQPQLAATLINAVRPMNGRVKLLDGTTVEERAATHADLLSRVRETDAMDWYKAQGLSEGEVSKLRRTALLSGMPNPTGSFLNNAMQYIVSPWINYATRQPWAGAGFGVATAAIAAPMNAAQQSAVVSLCESIREHGGHVIVPDKNQINDKHWLPDLAKALEIHVAEFGGCCDQFRELKNVADSTHSTTATGNLMAAAHKLLEAEARLHQGQHDFVMTQGAHDRQWMGNRWQAVPRILRSPLAGTLGLLSKTGAMRALSPTAQTVGALLMTAAQHVAAGFDEQAKQDYNNKLNLLYADVLTETGKSKFARGEPVAADDIDQSRLRKLIQSPTQALVKRVTNALASMEKALKAEVAASPSPQGAADADDLDLESGHGAGPAKALKLLSQDLQALREGKLDELDPDGVAAEVLLNAEKSVVSDQLISDIAKKYTLREFSAQTAQRIGQMFHLGVLGSAASSVIGKASSAAHGGARKVPTKQTLAISALSGAMAAVGALNQHTAITVKNNRREGDTDIGLKQQVLRGVMGGASEALSQRRATKASLKISELLQGNDVENLLQQARELIQQSRATSSRVQTAPSLTLPQAVKQLRPAGASAPQSHEVIVQIADDEAPPRPA
;
A
#
# COMPACT_ATOMS: atom_id res chain seq x y z
N MET A 1 13.27 33.59 48.60
CA MET A 1 14.48 34.28 48.09
C MET A 1 14.05 35.19 46.94
N LYS A 2 14.07 36.52 47.12
CA LYS A 2 13.82 37.55 46.10
C LYS A 2 15.13 37.83 45.32
N ILE A 3 15.09 38.26 44.05
CA ILE A 3 15.42 39.64 43.56
C ILE A 3 15.36 39.55 42.00
N THR A 4 14.32 40.09 41.34
CA THR A 4 14.15 41.39 40.62
C THR A 4 14.51 41.47 39.13
N THR A 5 13.56 42.06 38.42
CA THR A 5 13.51 42.64 37.06
C THR A 5 14.57 43.70 36.77
N PHE A 6 14.96 43.84 35.49
CA PHE A 6 15.18 45.14 34.85
C PHE A 6 14.70 45.13 33.39
N ALA A 7 13.91 46.13 33.05
CA ALA A 7 13.66 46.59 31.69
C ALA A 7 14.59 47.78 31.42
N ASN A 8 15.06 47.91 30.17
CA ASN A 8 15.28 49.23 29.56
C ASN A 8 15.24 49.12 28.03
N SER A 9 14.39 49.95 27.45
CA SER A 9 14.32 50.33 26.05
C SER A 9 15.13 51.61 25.82
N VAL A 10 15.51 51.89 24.56
CA VAL A 10 15.47 53.19 23.84
C VAL A 10 16.56 53.25 22.75
N ASN A 11 16.09 53.24 21.48
CA ASN A 11 16.45 54.05 20.28
C ASN A 11 17.94 54.34 19.94
N ARG A 12 18.39 54.39 18.66
CA ARG A 12 17.79 55.06 17.48
C ARG A 12 18.59 54.74 16.19
N ASN A 13 17.86 54.64 15.06
CA ASN A 13 18.15 55.04 13.67
C ASN A 13 19.38 54.56 12.87
N ALA A 14 19.08 53.87 11.75
CA ALA A 14 19.44 54.32 10.40
C ALA A 14 18.40 53.81 9.36
N SER A 15 18.13 54.64 8.35
CA SER A 15 16.99 54.62 7.43
C SER A 15 17.42 54.32 5.98
N ALA A 16 16.42 54.08 5.11
CA ALA A 16 16.43 53.97 3.63
C ALA A 16 16.88 52.61 3.04
N SER A 17 16.22 52.01 2.04
CA SER A 17 15.20 52.46 1.07
C SER A 17 14.53 51.26 0.36
N ASN A 18 13.25 51.40 0.02
CA ASN A 18 12.52 50.64 -1.03
C ASN A 18 12.50 51.49 -2.32
N PRO A 19 12.48 50.90 -3.52
CA PRO A 19 11.23 50.77 -4.31
C PRO A 19 11.20 49.43 -5.11
N ASN A 20 10.12 48.90 -5.69
CA ASN A 20 9.13 49.51 -6.58
C ASN A 20 7.96 48.51 -6.81
N ILE A 21 6.73 48.92 -6.50
CA ILE A 21 5.49 48.33 -7.02
C ILE A 21 4.70 49.51 -7.58
N GLN A 22 4.37 49.48 -8.87
CA GLN A 22 3.49 50.45 -9.51
C GLN A 22 2.18 49.76 -9.92
N ASP A 23 1.09 50.17 -9.27
CA ASP A 23 -0.26 50.32 -9.85
C ASP A 23 -0.21 51.39 -10.96
N ILE A 24 -1.10 51.49 -11.96
CA ILE A 24 -2.49 51.97 -11.88
C ILE A 24 -3.14 51.78 -13.27
N GLY A 25 -4.44 51.48 -13.33
CA GLY A 25 -5.25 51.77 -14.54
C GLY A 25 -6.68 51.23 -14.52
N LYS A 26 -7.60 51.95 -13.87
CA LYS A 26 -9.06 51.78 -13.98
C LYS A 26 -9.61 53.03 -14.68
N GLU A 27 -10.30 52.90 -15.82
CA GLU A 27 -11.52 53.69 -16.15
C GLU A 27 -12.21 53.25 -17.47
N ALA A 28 -13.53 53.04 -17.34
CA ALA A 28 -14.65 53.35 -18.25
C ALA A 28 -14.82 52.75 -19.68
N SER A 29 -15.81 51.86 -19.76
CA SER A 29 -17.00 51.87 -20.65
C SER A 29 -16.91 51.52 -22.15
N SER A 30 -17.55 50.41 -22.54
CA SER A 30 -18.79 50.44 -23.36
C SER A 30 -19.43 49.04 -23.55
N SER A 31 -20.75 49.05 -23.43
CA SER A 31 -21.77 48.04 -23.75
C SER A 31 -21.49 47.14 -24.96
N VAL A 32 -21.85 45.84 -24.86
CA VAL A 32 -22.92 45.18 -25.66
C VAL A 32 -23.35 43.88 -24.93
N LEU A 33 -24.61 43.81 -24.53
CA LEU A 33 -25.44 42.60 -24.31
C LEU A 33 -26.38 42.51 -25.54
N PRO A 34 -26.91 41.34 -25.96
CA PRO A 34 -27.88 40.56 -25.16
C PRO A 34 -27.74 39.02 -25.39
N SER A 35 -28.45 38.07 -24.79
CA SER A 35 -29.80 38.04 -24.22
C SER A 35 -29.92 36.96 -23.14
N HIS A 36 -30.70 37.29 -22.11
CA HIS A 36 -31.39 36.35 -21.23
C HIS A 36 -32.57 35.69 -21.97
N SER A 37 -32.91 34.47 -21.57
CA SER A 37 -34.29 33.99 -21.60
C SER A 37 -34.55 33.27 -20.28
N ASP A 38 -35.40 33.89 -19.47
CA ASP A 38 -35.99 33.39 -18.25
C ASP A 38 -36.94 32.23 -18.54
N ILE A 39 -36.83 31.12 -17.80
CA ILE A 39 -37.99 30.37 -17.26
C ILE A 39 -37.57 29.77 -15.90
N GLN A 40 -38.25 30.17 -14.84
CA GLN A 40 -38.18 29.66 -13.47
C GLN A 40 -39.17 28.47 -13.29
N PRO A 41 -39.25 27.82 -12.11
CA PRO A 41 -38.81 26.45 -11.85
C PRO A 41 -39.96 25.45 -11.69
N ASP A 42 -39.69 24.16 -11.88
CA ASP A 42 -40.42 23.11 -11.15
C ASP A 42 -39.48 21.92 -10.92
N THR A 43 -39.27 21.60 -9.64
CA THR A 43 -38.71 20.31 -9.20
C THR A 43 -39.90 19.44 -8.78
N PRO A 44 -39.85 18.10 -8.95
CA PRO A 44 -39.17 17.32 -7.93
C PRO A 44 -38.37 16.10 -8.42
N LEU A 45 -37.27 15.86 -7.70
CA LEU A 45 -36.64 14.58 -7.39
C LEU A 45 -37.50 13.32 -7.66
N THR A 46 -37.14 12.51 -8.66
CA THR A 46 -37.14 11.02 -8.59
C THR A 46 -36.61 10.46 -9.90
N ILE A 47 -35.54 9.64 -9.91
CA ILE A 47 -35.45 8.34 -10.62
C ILE A 47 -34.31 7.51 -9.97
N LEU A 48 -34.68 6.61 -9.05
CA LEU A 48 -33.90 5.41 -8.71
C LEU A 48 -34.35 4.29 -9.67
N PRO A 49 -33.44 3.46 -10.23
CA PRO A 49 -33.87 2.35 -11.07
C PRO A 49 -34.50 1.22 -10.25
N ARG A 50 -35.70 0.84 -10.71
CA ARG A 50 -36.60 -0.21 -10.22
C ARG A 50 -35.94 -1.59 -10.19
N ARG A 51 -36.14 -2.30 -9.07
CA ARG A 51 -35.93 -3.75 -8.89
C ARG A 51 -37.21 -4.50 -9.31
N PRO A 52 -37.15 -5.68 -9.98
CA PRO A 52 -38.34 -6.46 -10.24
C PRO A 52 -38.82 -7.20 -8.98
N SER A 53 -40.13 -7.12 -8.72
CA SER A 53 -40.82 -7.82 -7.65
C SER A 53 -41.17 -9.26 -8.03
N ARG A 54 -41.04 -10.20 -7.09
CA ARG A 54 -41.88 -11.40 -7.01
C ARG A 54 -42.45 -11.47 -5.59
N ARG A 55 -43.78 -11.52 -5.47
CA ARG A 55 -44.53 -11.75 -4.23
C ARG A 55 -45.60 -12.82 -4.47
N GLY A 56 -45.73 -13.71 -3.50
CA GLY A 56 -46.79 -14.70 -3.31
C GLY A 56 -46.26 -15.84 -2.44
N LYS A 57 -46.23 -15.64 -1.10
CA LYS A 57 -47.09 -16.28 -0.06
C LYS A 57 -46.61 -17.72 0.24
N GLU A 58 -46.27 -18.10 1.47
CA GLU A 58 -47.14 -18.12 2.66
C GLU A 58 -46.37 -18.00 3.99
N VAL A 59 -47.14 -17.70 5.04
CA VAL A 59 -46.73 -17.31 6.40
C VAL A 59 -47.08 -18.43 7.38
N ALA A 60 -46.16 -18.73 8.31
CA ALA A 60 -46.44 -19.19 9.67
C ALA A 60 -45.30 -18.64 10.55
N GLY A 61 -45.52 -17.64 11.41
CA GLY A 61 -45.87 -17.84 12.83
C GLY A 61 -44.71 -18.51 13.56
N ALA A 62 -43.96 -17.90 14.48
CA ALA A 62 -44.44 -17.18 15.66
C ALA A 62 -43.31 -16.38 16.37
N THR A 63 -43.68 -15.19 16.85
CA THR A 63 -43.34 -14.55 18.15
C THR A 63 -41.92 -14.66 18.76
N SER A 64 -41.25 -13.50 18.78
CA SER A 64 -40.66 -12.81 19.95
C SER A 64 -40.21 -13.63 21.17
N HIS A 65 -38.93 -13.49 21.55
CA HIS A 65 -38.53 -12.97 22.87
C HIS A 65 -37.06 -12.51 22.83
N ALA A 66 -36.86 -11.25 23.24
CA ALA A 66 -35.57 -10.69 23.60
C ALA A 66 -35.49 -10.60 25.13
N THR A 67 -34.42 -11.10 25.75
CA THR A 67 -33.66 -10.41 26.82
C THR A 67 -32.39 -11.20 27.21
N PRO A 68 -31.36 -10.53 27.78
CA PRO A 68 -29.99 -11.00 27.90
C PRO A 68 -29.68 -11.58 29.30
N ALA A 69 -28.76 -12.55 29.40
CA ALA A 69 -28.01 -12.81 30.63
C ALA A 69 -26.79 -13.71 30.40
N ALA A 70 -25.82 -13.55 31.30
CA ALA A 70 -24.68 -14.42 31.61
C ALA A 70 -23.34 -14.16 30.87
N THR A 71 -22.77 -12.98 31.15
CA THR A 71 -21.34 -12.87 31.46
C THR A 71 -21.10 -13.52 32.83
N GLN A 72 -20.38 -14.64 32.87
CA GLN A 72 -19.58 -15.23 33.98
C GLN A 72 -19.68 -16.76 33.97
N ALA A 73 -18.69 -17.41 33.36
CA ALA A 73 -17.99 -18.57 33.90
C ALA A 73 -16.86 -18.98 32.94
N ALA A 74 -15.82 -19.61 33.48
CA ALA A 74 -14.67 -20.20 32.80
C ALA A 74 -13.48 -19.28 32.46
N VAL A 75 -12.92 -18.63 33.48
CA VAL A 75 -11.47 -18.76 33.72
C VAL A 75 -11.31 -19.83 34.80
N GLN A 76 -10.95 -21.05 34.41
CA GLN A 76 -10.16 -21.96 35.24
C GLN A 76 -9.70 -23.19 34.44
N SER A 77 -8.38 -23.23 34.29
CA SER A 77 -7.48 -24.40 34.27
C SER A 77 -7.66 -25.50 33.22
N GLY A 78 -6.55 -25.74 32.52
CA GLY A 78 -6.36 -26.87 31.64
C GLY A 78 -6.50 -28.21 32.36
N ALA A 79 -7.14 -29.13 31.66
CA ALA A 79 -6.90 -30.56 31.72
C ALA A 79 -7.29 -31.12 30.35
N VAL A 80 -6.35 -31.80 29.70
CA VAL A 80 -6.63 -32.67 28.56
C VAL A 80 -7.62 -33.74 29.04
N GLY A 81 -8.83 -33.74 28.49
CA GLY A 81 -9.89 -34.69 28.81
C GLY A 81 -10.64 -35.08 27.55
N MET A 82 -10.61 -36.37 27.23
CA MET A 82 -11.16 -36.98 26.02
C MET A 82 -12.69 -36.83 25.89
N HIS A 83 -13.08 -36.64 24.62
CA HIS A 83 -14.29 -37.09 23.92
C HIS A 83 -15.65 -37.12 24.65
N SER A 84 -16.57 -36.31 24.11
CA SER A 84 -17.94 -36.76 23.87
C SER A 84 -18.18 -36.78 22.36
N VAL A 85 -18.51 -37.95 21.83
CA VAL A 85 -18.80 -38.21 20.41
C VAL A 85 -20.17 -37.59 20.07
N PRO A 86 -20.27 -36.67 19.09
CA PRO A 86 -21.58 -36.32 18.53
C PRO A 86 -22.04 -37.44 17.58
N PRO A 87 -23.36 -37.67 17.42
CA PRO A 87 -23.87 -38.83 16.72
C PRO A 87 -23.50 -38.85 15.22
N ALA A 88 -23.38 -40.05 14.68
CA ALA A 88 -22.84 -40.45 13.37
C ALA A 88 -23.54 -39.90 12.10
N VAL A 89 -24.27 -38.79 12.19
CA VAL A 89 -24.89 -38.09 11.05
C VAL A 89 -23.99 -36.92 10.56
N SER A 90 -22.92 -36.58 11.30
CA SER A 90 -22.08 -35.37 11.12
C SER A 90 -20.95 -35.50 10.10
N SER A 91 -20.27 -36.65 10.00
CA SER A 91 -19.03 -36.81 9.20
C SER A 91 -19.28 -36.68 7.70
N ASN A 92 -20.39 -37.23 7.19
CA ASN A 92 -20.80 -37.11 5.78
C ASN A 92 -21.08 -35.65 5.35
N LEU A 93 -21.62 -34.82 6.25
CA LEU A 93 -21.87 -33.41 5.96
C LEU A 93 -20.58 -32.57 5.97
N ARG A 94 -19.63 -32.90 6.85
CA ARG A 94 -18.31 -32.26 6.88
C ARG A 94 -17.49 -32.64 5.65
N GLY A 95 -17.41 -33.93 5.32
CA GLY A 95 -16.74 -34.44 4.12
C GLY A 95 -17.26 -33.79 2.83
N SER A 96 -18.59 -33.76 2.64
CA SER A 96 -19.19 -33.11 1.46
C SER A 96 -18.90 -31.60 1.36
N ARG A 97 -18.81 -30.88 2.49
CA ARG A 97 -18.39 -29.47 2.49
C ARG A 97 -16.92 -29.30 2.13
N LEU A 98 -16.05 -30.19 2.59
CA LEU A 98 -14.63 -30.19 2.25
C LEU A 98 -14.42 -30.46 0.75
N THR A 99 -15.12 -31.45 0.18
CA THR A 99 -15.12 -31.72 -1.27
C THR A 99 -15.59 -30.49 -2.06
N ARG A 100 -16.70 -29.85 -1.64
CA ARG A 100 -17.18 -28.61 -2.26
C ARG A 100 -16.14 -27.48 -2.21
N LEU A 101 -15.44 -27.32 -1.09
CA LEU A 101 -14.38 -26.32 -0.95
C LEU A 101 -13.18 -26.64 -1.84
N LYS A 102 -12.80 -27.91 -1.98
CA LYS A 102 -11.75 -28.36 -2.90
C LYS A 102 -12.10 -28.02 -4.34
N ASP A 103 -13.30 -28.39 -4.79
CA ASP A 103 -13.73 -28.14 -6.16
C ASP A 103 -13.72 -26.65 -6.48
N LYS A 104 -14.19 -25.84 -5.53
CA LYS A 104 -14.17 -24.38 -5.64
C LYS A 104 -12.75 -23.82 -5.66
N LEU A 105 -11.86 -24.28 -4.78
CA LEU A 105 -10.46 -23.87 -4.76
C LEU A 105 -9.76 -24.23 -6.08
N ALA A 106 -10.02 -25.43 -6.62
CA ALA A 106 -9.50 -25.88 -7.89
C ALA A 106 -10.00 -25.00 -9.05
N ALA A 107 -11.29 -24.66 -9.06
CA ALA A 107 -11.87 -23.73 -10.03
C ALA A 107 -11.24 -22.33 -9.93
N ASP A 108 -11.08 -21.81 -8.71
CA ASP A 108 -10.47 -20.50 -8.46
C ASP A 108 -8.99 -20.46 -8.90
N ASN A 109 -8.24 -21.53 -8.65
CA ASN A 109 -6.84 -21.67 -9.08
C ASN A 109 -6.69 -21.79 -10.60
N ARG A 110 -7.73 -22.30 -11.28
CA ARG A 110 -7.79 -22.46 -12.74
C ARG A 110 -8.61 -21.36 -13.43
N ARG A 111 -8.97 -20.28 -12.72
CA ARG A 111 -9.75 -19.16 -13.27
C ARG A 111 -9.14 -18.69 -14.59
N GLN A 112 -9.96 -18.63 -15.63
CA GLN A 112 -9.50 -18.19 -16.95
C GLN A 112 -9.15 -16.71 -16.91
N VAL A 113 -8.00 -16.35 -17.47
CA VAL A 113 -7.50 -14.97 -17.60
C VAL A 113 -7.41 -14.62 -19.08
N GLN A 114 -7.39 -13.34 -19.43
CA GLN A 114 -7.31 -12.88 -20.83
C GLN A 114 -5.95 -12.19 -21.07
N PRO A 115 -4.89 -12.96 -21.38
CA PRO A 115 -3.54 -12.40 -21.55
C PRO A 115 -3.47 -11.41 -22.72
N GLN A 116 -4.24 -11.62 -23.79
CA GLN A 116 -4.29 -10.68 -24.91
C GLN A 116 -4.83 -9.31 -24.48
N LEU A 117 -5.92 -9.27 -23.70
CA LEU A 117 -6.48 -8.02 -23.18
C LEU A 117 -5.49 -7.33 -22.23
N ALA A 118 -4.83 -8.11 -21.37
CA ALA A 118 -3.76 -7.61 -20.50
C ALA A 118 -2.62 -6.96 -21.30
N ALA A 119 -2.11 -7.63 -22.33
CA ALA A 119 -1.05 -7.12 -23.19
C ALA A 119 -1.45 -5.81 -23.89
N THR A 120 -2.68 -5.75 -24.44
CA THR A 120 -3.22 -4.53 -25.05
C THR A 120 -3.26 -3.36 -24.07
N LEU A 121 -3.77 -3.59 -22.86
CA LEU A 121 -3.82 -2.55 -21.82
C LEU A 121 -2.41 -2.11 -21.41
N ILE A 122 -1.50 -3.06 -21.19
CA ILE A 122 -0.11 -2.77 -20.80
C ILE A 122 0.60 -1.90 -21.82
N ASN A 123 0.53 -2.26 -23.11
CA ASN A 123 1.12 -1.48 -24.19
C ASN A 123 0.52 -0.07 -24.30
N ALA A 124 -0.74 0.11 -23.94
CA ALA A 124 -1.40 1.40 -24.00
C ALA A 124 -1.02 2.32 -22.83
N VAL A 125 -0.85 1.79 -21.61
CA VAL A 125 -0.78 2.62 -20.39
C VAL A 125 0.59 2.65 -19.71
N ARG A 126 1.40 1.58 -19.81
CA ARG A 126 2.68 1.48 -19.09
C ARG A 126 3.86 2.22 -19.73
N PRO A 127 3.99 2.33 -21.07
CA PRO A 127 5.12 3.05 -21.65
C PRO A 127 5.18 4.49 -21.15
N MET A 128 6.36 4.93 -20.70
CA MET A 128 6.53 6.34 -20.28
C MET A 128 6.32 7.27 -21.47
N ASN A 129 6.81 6.90 -22.64
CA ASN A 129 6.53 7.58 -23.91
C ASN A 129 5.16 7.12 -24.41
N GLY A 130 4.17 8.02 -24.44
CA GLY A 130 2.81 7.69 -24.87
C GLY A 130 2.24 8.76 -25.77
N ARG A 131 1.24 8.39 -26.57
CA ARG A 131 0.45 9.31 -27.38
C ARG A 131 -0.75 9.80 -26.57
N VAL A 132 -0.75 11.08 -26.20
CA VAL A 132 -1.86 11.72 -25.49
C VAL A 132 -2.70 12.49 -26.51
N LYS A 133 -4.01 12.22 -26.54
CA LYS A 133 -4.96 13.04 -27.29
C LYS A 133 -5.34 14.26 -26.45
N LEU A 134 -4.97 15.44 -26.91
CA LEU A 134 -5.36 16.71 -26.31
C LEU A 134 -6.86 16.99 -26.55
N LEU A 135 -7.41 17.90 -25.76
CA LEU A 135 -8.83 18.31 -25.79
C LEU A 135 -9.27 18.90 -27.14
N ASP A 136 -8.33 19.35 -27.96
CA ASP A 136 -8.53 19.83 -29.33
C ASP A 136 -8.48 18.71 -30.39
N GLY A 137 -8.30 17.46 -29.97
CA GLY A 137 -8.22 16.29 -30.86
C GLY A 137 -6.82 16.03 -31.43
N THR A 138 -5.82 16.88 -31.16
CA THR A 138 -4.43 16.64 -31.57
C THR A 138 -3.81 15.53 -30.72
N THR A 139 -2.95 14.71 -31.32
CA THR A 139 -2.24 13.64 -30.60
C THR A 139 -0.79 14.06 -30.44
N VAL A 140 -0.36 14.31 -29.20
CA VAL A 140 1.02 14.68 -28.87
C VAL A 140 1.71 13.49 -28.24
N GLU A 141 2.95 13.22 -28.65
CA GLU A 141 3.80 12.27 -27.94
C GLU A 141 4.34 12.98 -26.69
N GLU A 142 3.75 12.64 -25.55
CA GLU A 142 4.10 13.23 -24.26
C GLU A 142 4.62 12.13 -23.33
N ARG A 143 5.80 12.38 -22.77
CA ARG A 143 6.42 11.46 -21.82
C ARG A 143 5.83 11.71 -20.43
N ALA A 144 5.34 10.65 -19.79
CA ALA A 144 4.86 10.74 -18.43
C ALA A 144 6.02 11.05 -17.48
N ALA A 145 5.91 12.17 -16.76
CA ALA A 145 6.90 12.56 -15.76
C ALA A 145 6.47 12.17 -14.34
N THR A 146 5.18 11.97 -14.11
CA THR A 146 4.61 11.67 -12.79
C THR A 146 3.67 10.48 -12.82
N HIS A 147 3.35 9.95 -11.63
CA HIS A 147 2.28 8.98 -11.46
C HIS A 147 0.93 9.49 -11.98
N ALA A 148 0.62 10.76 -11.73
CA ALA A 148 -0.62 11.37 -12.18
C ALA A 148 -0.74 11.36 -13.71
N ASP A 149 0.37 11.55 -14.43
CA ASP A 149 0.41 11.50 -15.91
C ASP A 149 0.15 10.09 -16.43
N LEU A 150 0.68 9.05 -15.76
CA LEU A 150 0.35 7.66 -16.12
C LEU A 150 -1.08 7.29 -15.76
N LEU A 151 -1.54 7.71 -14.59
CA LEU A 151 -2.89 7.40 -14.11
C LEU A 151 -3.97 8.09 -14.96
N SER A 152 -3.70 9.29 -15.48
CA SER A 152 -4.64 10.01 -16.36
C SER A 152 -4.93 9.27 -17.66
N ARG A 153 -4.02 8.38 -18.10
CA ARG A 153 -4.19 7.49 -19.26
C ARG A 153 -5.12 6.32 -18.98
N VAL A 154 -5.38 6.00 -17.70
CA VAL A 154 -6.24 4.88 -17.29
C VAL A 154 -7.68 5.37 -17.12
N ARG A 155 -8.52 5.12 -18.12
CA ARG A 155 -9.96 5.39 -18.03
C ARG A 155 -10.64 4.33 -17.16
N GLU A 156 -11.86 4.61 -16.73
CA GLU A 156 -12.63 3.63 -15.94
C GLU A 156 -12.95 2.37 -16.75
N THR A 157 -13.14 2.50 -18.08
CA THR A 157 -13.29 1.35 -18.98
C THR A 157 -12.04 0.47 -18.97
N ASP A 158 -10.85 1.08 -19.02
CA ASP A 158 -9.57 0.35 -19.04
C ASP A 158 -9.34 -0.37 -17.70
N ALA A 159 -9.76 0.24 -16.58
CA ALA A 159 -9.73 -0.39 -15.26
C ALA A 159 -10.71 -1.58 -15.15
N MET A 160 -11.90 -1.49 -15.77
CA MET A 160 -12.85 -2.60 -15.84
C MET A 160 -12.37 -3.72 -16.77
N ASP A 161 -11.78 -3.38 -17.91
CA ASP A 161 -11.14 -4.34 -18.81
C ASP A 161 -9.95 -5.04 -18.13
N TRP A 162 -9.24 -4.35 -17.24
CA TRP A 162 -8.19 -4.96 -16.44
C TRP A 162 -8.73 -6.00 -15.45
N TYR A 163 -9.86 -5.74 -14.78
CA TYR A 163 -10.54 -6.77 -13.97
C TYR A 163 -10.96 -7.97 -14.82
N LYS A 164 -11.48 -7.73 -16.03
CA LYS A 164 -11.84 -8.78 -16.99
C LYS A 164 -10.61 -9.58 -17.44
N ALA A 165 -9.47 -8.92 -17.67
CA ALA A 165 -8.21 -9.57 -17.99
C ALA A 165 -7.72 -10.51 -16.88
N GLN A 166 -7.98 -10.17 -15.62
CA GLN A 166 -7.70 -11.00 -14.45
C GLN A 166 -8.73 -12.13 -14.22
N GLY A 167 -9.76 -12.21 -15.07
CA GLY A 167 -10.78 -13.26 -15.05
C GLY A 167 -12.02 -12.93 -14.23
N LEU A 168 -12.30 -11.66 -13.93
CA LEU A 168 -13.47 -11.27 -13.14
C LEU A 168 -14.61 -10.80 -14.03
N SER A 169 -15.82 -11.23 -13.70
CA SER A 169 -17.06 -10.68 -14.25
C SER A 169 -17.46 -9.37 -13.56
N GLU A 170 -18.29 -8.56 -14.20
CA GLU A 170 -18.82 -7.32 -13.61
C GLU A 170 -19.58 -7.57 -12.29
N GLY A 171 -20.31 -8.68 -12.20
CA GLY A 171 -21.00 -9.09 -10.97
C GLY A 171 -20.03 -9.37 -9.82
N GLU A 172 -18.88 -9.98 -10.11
CA GLU A 172 -17.83 -10.22 -9.12
C GLU A 172 -17.11 -8.93 -8.72
N VAL A 173 -16.87 -8.01 -9.65
CA VAL A 173 -16.31 -6.69 -9.35
C VAL A 173 -17.27 -5.88 -8.47
N SER A 174 -18.57 -5.92 -8.74
CA SER A 174 -19.58 -5.28 -7.89
C SER A 174 -19.59 -5.86 -6.48
N LYS A 175 -19.49 -7.20 -6.36
CA LYS A 175 -19.38 -7.89 -5.06
C LYS A 175 -18.09 -7.53 -4.33
N LEU A 176 -16.96 -7.43 -5.04
CA LEU A 176 -15.68 -6.97 -4.49
C LEU A 176 -15.80 -5.55 -3.93
N ARG A 177 -16.32 -4.60 -4.72
CA ARG A 177 -16.49 -3.19 -4.32
C ARG A 177 -17.41 -3.05 -3.12
N ARG A 178 -18.55 -3.76 -3.11
CA ARG A 178 -19.48 -3.77 -1.97
C ARG A 178 -18.82 -4.32 -0.71
N THR A 179 -18.09 -5.42 -0.84
CA THR A 179 -17.38 -6.04 0.28
C THR A 179 -16.25 -5.14 0.81
N ALA A 180 -15.52 -4.46 -0.07
CA ALA A 180 -14.53 -3.45 0.31
C ALA A 180 -15.19 -2.33 1.12
N LEU A 181 -16.33 -1.81 0.66
CA LEU A 181 -17.11 -0.80 1.38
C LEU A 181 -17.51 -1.28 2.79
N LEU A 182 -18.10 -2.48 2.90
CA LEU A 182 -18.47 -3.06 4.19
C LEU A 182 -17.26 -3.27 5.11
N SER A 183 -16.13 -3.69 4.54
CA SER A 183 -14.90 -3.95 5.29
C SER A 183 -14.25 -2.67 5.84
N GLY A 184 -14.42 -1.54 5.17
CA GLY A 184 -13.89 -0.25 5.61
C GLY A 184 -14.67 0.37 6.77
N MET A 185 -15.96 0.05 6.89
CA MET A 185 -16.84 0.68 7.89
C MET A 185 -16.33 0.54 9.32
N PRO A 186 -15.82 -0.60 9.82
CA PRO A 186 -15.36 -0.71 11.19
C PRO A 186 -14.09 0.09 11.52
N ASN A 187 -13.35 0.58 10.52
CA ASN A 187 -12.03 1.19 10.73
C ASN A 187 -12.01 2.34 11.78
N PRO A 188 -12.99 3.26 11.83
CA PRO A 188 -13.03 4.30 12.84
C PRO A 188 -13.22 3.80 14.29
N THR A 189 -13.67 2.56 14.50
CA THR A 189 -13.79 1.94 15.84
C THR A 189 -12.45 1.97 16.58
N GLY A 190 -11.32 1.88 15.87
CA GLY A 190 -9.97 1.94 16.45
C GLY A 190 -9.59 3.30 17.07
N SER A 191 -10.48 4.28 17.00
CA SER A 191 -10.34 5.59 17.65
C SER A 191 -11.58 6.00 18.45
N PHE A 192 -12.59 5.13 18.54
CA PHE A 192 -13.89 5.47 19.11
C PHE A 192 -13.78 5.86 20.58
N LEU A 193 -13.03 5.10 21.37
CA LEU A 193 -12.87 5.35 22.81
C LEU A 193 -12.24 6.73 23.07
N ASN A 194 -11.21 7.10 22.29
CA ASN A 194 -10.63 8.43 22.33
C ASN A 194 -11.65 9.52 22.01
N ASN A 195 -12.38 9.34 20.91
CA ASN A 195 -13.37 10.33 20.48
C ASN A 195 -14.50 10.47 21.49
N ALA A 196 -14.95 9.36 22.10
CA ALA A 196 -15.98 9.37 23.14
C ALA A 196 -15.49 10.12 24.39
N MET A 197 -14.28 9.85 24.87
CA MET A 197 -13.71 10.57 26.01
C MET A 197 -13.56 12.07 25.70
N GLN A 198 -13.08 12.42 24.50
CA GLN A 198 -12.89 13.80 24.10
C GLN A 198 -14.19 14.57 23.89
N TYR A 199 -15.15 14.02 23.16
CA TYR A 199 -16.30 14.79 22.66
C TYR A 199 -17.62 14.48 23.38
N ILE A 200 -17.65 13.42 24.20
CA ILE A 200 -18.83 13.05 25.01
C ILE A 200 -18.51 13.25 26.50
N VAL A 201 -17.54 12.51 27.04
CA VAL A 201 -17.28 12.48 28.49
C VAL A 201 -16.77 13.83 29.02
N SER A 202 -15.81 14.46 28.33
CA SER A 202 -15.22 15.74 28.75
C SER A 202 -16.26 16.87 28.93
N PRO A 203 -17.21 17.10 27.98
CA PRO A 203 -18.35 18.00 28.20
C PRO A 203 -19.21 17.66 29.42
N TRP A 204 -19.51 16.37 29.64
CA TRP A 204 -20.31 15.92 30.79
C TRP A 204 -19.60 16.14 32.13
N ILE A 205 -18.29 15.92 32.20
CA ILE A 205 -17.48 16.24 33.40
C ILE A 205 -17.58 17.72 33.73
N ASN A 206 -17.43 18.60 32.72
CA ASN A 206 -17.54 20.04 32.91
C ASN A 206 -18.94 20.43 33.44
N TYR A 207 -19.99 19.84 32.87
CA TYR A 207 -21.38 20.08 33.31
C TYR A 207 -21.63 19.60 34.74
N ALA A 208 -21.23 18.37 35.09
CA ALA A 208 -21.48 17.75 36.39
C ALA A 208 -20.69 18.40 37.54
N THR A 209 -19.40 18.67 37.31
CA THR A 209 -18.50 19.23 38.33
C THR A 209 -18.65 20.74 38.51
N ARG A 210 -19.20 21.43 37.50
CA ARG A 210 -19.17 22.90 37.38
C ARG A 210 -17.75 23.49 37.46
N GLN A 211 -16.71 22.67 37.25
CA GLN A 211 -15.31 23.07 37.24
C GLN A 211 -14.77 23.02 35.81
N PRO A 212 -14.60 24.17 35.13
CA PRO A 212 -14.15 24.22 33.73
C PRO A 212 -12.81 23.52 33.49
N TRP A 213 -11.90 23.62 34.46
CA TRP A 213 -10.59 22.97 34.40
C TRP A 213 -10.64 21.45 34.60
N ALA A 214 -11.66 20.89 35.26
CA ALA A 214 -11.80 19.45 35.38
C ALA A 214 -12.10 18.81 34.01
N GLY A 215 -13.06 19.37 33.26
CA GLY A 215 -13.39 18.91 31.91
C GLY A 215 -12.27 19.16 30.89
N ALA A 216 -11.60 20.33 30.98
CA ALA A 216 -10.46 20.64 30.11
C ALA A 216 -9.23 19.77 30.43
N GLY A 217 -8.89 19.59 31.71
CA GLY A 217 -7.81 18.72 32.17
C GLY A 217 -8.03 17.27 31.74
N PHE A 218 -9.25 16.74 31.88
CA PHE A 218 -9.59 15.41 31.36
C PHE A 218 -9.40 15.32 29.83
N GLY A 219 -9.80 16.35 29.08
CA GLY A 219 -9.58 16.42 27.64
C GLY A 219 -8.10 16.45 27.25
N VAL A 220 -7.27 17.22 27.96
CA VAL A 220 -5.81 17.26 27.76
C VAL A 220 -5.17 15.91 28.10
N ALA A 221 -5.52 15.32 29.24
CA ALA A 221 -5.02 14.00 29.64
C ALA A 221 -5.40 12.92 28.62
N THR A 222 -6.64 12.93 28.15
CA THR A 222 -7.11 12.04 27.09
C THR A 222 -6.31 12.24 25.80
N ALA A 223 -6.00 13.48 25.41
CA ALA A 223 -5.21 13.76 24.21
C ALA A 223 -3.77 13.24 24.38
N ALA A 224 -3.18 13.35 25.57
CA ALA A 224 -1.84 12.84 25.84
C ALA A 224 -1.75 11.31 25.69
N ILE A 225 -2.79 10.57 26.07
CA ILE A 225 -2.82 9.09 25.99
C ILE A 225 -3.49 8.56 24.71
N ALA A 226 -3.99 9.43 23.83
CA ALA A 226 -4.75 9.02 22.66
C ALA A 226 -3.95 8.15 21.69
N ALA A 227 -2.66 8.45 21.51
CA ALA A 227 -1.79 7.70 20.61
C ALA A 227 -1.63 6.22 21.04
N PRO A 228 -1.16 5.90 22.27
CA PRO A 228 -1.05 4.51 22.72
C PRO A 228 -2.42 3.81 22.82
N MET A 229 -3.48 4.52 23.21
CA MET A 229 -4.82 3.93 23.29
C MET A 229 -5.38 3.54 21.92
N ASN A 230 -5.24 4.41 20.91
CA ASN A 230 -5.66 4.10 19.55
C ASN A 230 -4.80 2.97 18.95
N ALA A 231 -3.50 2.93 19.25
CA ALA A 231 -2.63 1.83 18.85
C ALA A 231 -3.09 0.50 19.48
N ALA A 232 -3.50 0.49 20.75
CA ALA A 232 -4.05 -0.71 21.38
C ALA A 232 -5.32 -1.23 20.69
N GLN A 233 -6.09 -0.40 19.98
CA GLN A 233 -7.32 -0.83 19.31
C GLN A 233 -7.13 -1.18 17.83
N GLN A 234 -6.12 -0.60 17.17
CA GLN A 234 -6.00 -0.64 15.72
C GLN A 234 -5.74 -2.05 15.17
N SER A 235 -4.93 -2.87 15.84
CA SER A 235 -4.60 -4.23 15.37
C SER A 235 -5.84 -5.12 15.26
N ALA A 236 -6.73 -5.07 16.25
CA ALA A 236 -7.99 -5.81 16.23
C ALA A 236 -8.90 -5.36 15.08
N VAL A 237 -9.06 -4.04 14.93
CA VAL A 237 -9.95 -3.46 13.91
C VAL A 237 -9.44 -3.72 12.49
N VAL A 238 -8.14 -3.54 12.23
CA VAL A 238 -7.55 -3.82 10.91
C VAL A 238 -7.73 -5.29 10.52
N SER A 239 -7.56 -6.22 11.48
CA SER A 239 -7.76 -7.65 11.23
C SER A 239 -9.22 -7.99 10.96
N LEU A 240 -10.15 -7.34 11.66
CA LEU A 240 -11.58 -7.48 11.38
C LEU A 240 -11.92 -6.98 9.97
N CYS A 241 -11.39 -5.83 9.56
CA CYS A 241 -11.58 -5.30 8.21
C CYS A 241 -11.04 -6.28 7.16
N GLU A 242 -9.82 -6.80 7.35
CA GLU A 242 -9.24 -7.84 6.49
C GLU A 242 -10.14 -9.09 6.43
N SER A 243 -10.67 -9.54 7.57
CA SER A 243 -11.62 -10.66 7.64
C SER A 243 -12.90 -10.45 6.85
N ILE A 244 -13.57 -9.31 7.04
CA ILE A 244 -14.80 -8.99 6.29
C ILE A 244 -14.51 -9.00 4.79
N ARG A 245 -13.37 -8.41 4.39
CA ARG A 245 -12.99 -8.29 2.98
C ARG A 245 -12.73 -9.66 2.34
N GLU A 246 -11.94 -10.49 3.00
CA GLU A 246 -11.55 -11.81 2.51
C GLU A 246 -12.71 -12.81 2.47
N HIS A 247 -13.71 -12.69 3.34
CA HIS A 247 -14.90 -13.56 3.31
C HIS A 247 -15.93 -13.12 2.28
N GLY A 248 -16.12 -11.80 2.11
CA GLY A 248 -17.27 -11.27 1.36
C GLY A 248 -17.12 -11.30 -0.15
N GLY A 249 -15.90 -11.31 -0.71
CA GLY A 249 -15.68 -11.20 -2.15
C GLY A 249 -14.21 -11.38 -2.54
N HIS A 250 -13.95 -11.26 -3.84
CA HIS A 250 -12.58 -11.24 -4.36
C HIS A 250 -11.77 -10.10 -3.73
N VAL A 251 -10.47 -10.33 -3.53
CA VAL A 251 -9.56 -9.35 -2.93
C VAL A 251 -8.44 -9.05 -3.92
N ILE A 252 -8.18 -7.76 -4.15
CA ILE A 252 -7.03 -7.35 -4.95
C ILE A 252 -5.77 -7.54 -4.12
N VAL A 253 -4.81 -8.24 -4.69
CA VAL A 253 -3.49 -8.44 -4.14
C VAL A 253 -2.54 -7.52 -4.90
N PRO A 254 -2.13 -6.38 -4.30
CA PRO A 254 -1.10 -5.55 -4.88
C PRO A 254 0.21 -6.33 -4.95
N ASP A 255 0.92 -6.23 -6.07
CA ASP A 255 2.27 -6.77 -6.18
C ASP A 255 3.21 -5.95 -5.29
N LYS A 256 3.48 -6.42 -4.07
CA LYS A 256 4.32 -5.70 -3.08
C LYS A 256 5.80 -5.67 -3.45
N ASN A 257 6.26 -6.45 -4.43
CA ASN A 257 7.65 -6.36 -4.86
C ASN A 257 7.87 -5.10 -5.68
N GLN A 258 6.87 -4.72 -6.47
CA GLN A 258 6.86 -3.49 -7.26
C GLN A 258 6.22 -2.35 -6.46
N ILE A 259 4.97 -2.52 -6.00
CA ILE A 259 4.14 -1.54 -5.30
C ILE A 259 4.34 -1.61 -3.79
N ASN A 260 5.37 -0.94 -3.31
CA ASN A 260 5.71 -0.86 -1.89
C ASN A 260 6.10 0.56 -1.45
N ASP A 261 6.13 0.75 -0.13
CA ASP A 261 6.56 1.98 0.51
C ASP A 261 8.07 1.93 0.88
N LYS A 262 8.90 1.10 0.20
CA LYS A 262 10.32 0.90 0.55
C LYS A 262 11.13 2.18 0.45
N HIS A 263 10.84 2.99 -0.56
CA HIS A 263 11.56 4.22 -0.79
C HIS A 263 10.96 5.38 0.00
N TRP A 264 11.83 6.26 0.50
CA TRP A 264 11.39 7.50 1.14
C TRP A 264 11.45 8.64 0.12
N LEU A 265 10.30 9.23 -0.20
CA LEU A 265 10.17 10.21 -1.28
C LEU A 265 11.18 11.39 -1.20
N PRO A 266 11.48 11.98 -0.03
CA PRO A 266 12.52 12.99 0.08
C PRO A 266 13.92 12.55 -0.29
N ASP A 267 14.27 11.29 -0.04
CA ASP A 267 15.57 10.74 -0.40
C ASP A 267 15.62 10.45 -1.91
N LEU A 268 14.53 9.90 -2.47
CA LEU A 268 14.36 9.74 -3.93
C LEU A 268 14.43 11.07 -4.69
N ALA A 269 13.80 12.12 -4.16
CA ALA A 269 13.80 13.44 -4.80
C ALA A 269 15.22 13.99 -4.97
N LYS A 270 16.07 13.81 -3.95
CA LYS A 270 17.49 14.20 -4.01
C LYS A 270 18.27 13.31 -4.97
N ALA A 271 18.04 11.99 -4.92
CA ALA A 271 18.70 11.04 -5.83
C ALA A 271 18.39 11.37 -7.30
N LEU A 272 17.14 11.69 -7.62
CA LEU A 272 16.72 12.13 -8.95
C LEU A 272 17.45 13.41 -9.40
N GLU A 273 17.54 14.43 -8.54
CA GLU A 273 18.28 15.66 -8.85
C GLU A 273 19.75 15.37 -9.18
N ILE A 274 20.38 14.45 -8.42
CA ILE A 274 21.76 14.01 -8.64
C ILE A 274 21.88 13.24 -9.96
N HIS A 275 21.00 12.27 -10.22
CA HIS A 275 21.04 11.48 -11.45
C HIS A 275 20.85 12.33 -12.70
N VAL A 276 19.99 13.34 -12.65
CA VAL A 276 19.81 14.31 -13.75
C VAL A 276 21.11 15.07 -14.02
N ALA A 277 21.80 15.54 -12.97
CA ALA A 277 23.06 16.26 -13.12
C ALA A 277 24.18 15.34 -13.63
N GLU A 278 24.28 14.12 -13.10
CA GLU A 278 25.25 13.11 -13.51
C GLU A 278 25.06 12.71 -14.98
N PHE A 279 23.81 12.45 -15.39
CA PHE A 279 23.49 12.09 -16.77
C PHE A 279 23.84 13.23 -17.74
N GLY A 280 23.46 14.47 -17.42
CA GLY A 280 23.84 15.63 -18.23
C GLY A 280 25.37 15.77 -18.38
N GLY A 281 26.11 15.60 -17.27
CA GLY A 281 27.57 15.62 -17.31
C GLY A 281 28.18 14.48 -18.14
N CYS A 282 27.58 13.27 -18.12
CA CYS A 282 28.01 12.16 -18.95
C CYS A 282 27.74 12.42 -20.44
N CYS A 283 26.60 13.04 -20.78
CA CYS A 283 26.31 13.46 -22.16
C CYS A 283 27.35 14.46 -22.66
N ASP A 284 27.67 15.47 -21.86
CA ASP A 284 28.65 16.50 -22.22
C ASP A 284 30.06 15.91 -22.38
N GLN A 285 30.48 15.05 -21.45
CA GLN A 285 31.77 14.35 -21.51
C GLN A 285 31.86 13.43 -22.73
N PHE A 286 30.81 12.66 -23.03
CA PHE A 286 30.78 11.79 -24.20
C PHE A 286 30.86 12.60 -25.50
N ARG A 287 30.14 13.73 -25.57
CA ARG A 287 30.19 14.64 -26.72
C ARG A 287 31.60 15.22 -26.94
N GLU A 288 32.25 15.67 -25.87
CA GLU A 288 33.62 16.19 -25.94
C GLU A 288 34.62 15.13 -26.40
N LEU A 289 34.61 13.94 -25.78
CA LEU A 289 35.52 12.85 -26.14
C LEU A 289 35.28 12.31 -27.54
N LYS A 290 34.03 12.32 -28.02
CA LYS A 290 33.69 11.95 -29.40
C LYS A 290 34.34 12.92 -30.37
N ASN A 291 34.19 14.24 -30.15
CA ASN A 291 34.82 15.26 -30.99
C ASN A 291 36.35 15.11 -31.04
N VAL A 292 36.98 14.73 -29.91
CA VAL A 292 38.43 14.47 -29.84
C VAL A 292 38.81 13.18 -30.58
N ALA A 293 38.02 12.11 -30.47
CA ALA A 293 38.28 10.86 -31.17
C ALA A 293 38.07 10.97 -32.69
N ASP A 294 37.07 11.74 -33.11
CA ASP A 294 36.79 12.02 -34.52
C ASP A 294 37.90 12.88 -35.16
N SER A 295 38.59 13.71 -34.37
CA SER A 295 39.72 14.53 -34.83
C SER A 295 41.10 13.86 -34.65
N THR A 296 41.23 12.92 -33.72
CA THR A 296 42.50 12.28 -33.36
C THR A 296 42.30 10.76 -33.35
N HIS A 297 42.71 10.07 -34.43
CA HIS A 297 42.65 8.61 -34.55
C HIS A 297 43.68 7.88 -33.65
N SER A 298 43.62 8.14 -32.34
CA SER A 298 44.46 7.52 -31.33
C SER A 298 43.71 6.41 -30.58
N THR A 299 44.39 5.31 -30.30
CA THR A 299 43.88 4.18 -29.50
C THR A 299 43.47 4.61 -28.09
N THR A 300 44.19 5.58 -27.50
CA THR A 300 43.86 6.14 -26.17
C THR A 300 42.56 6.95 -26.21
N ALA A 301 42.33 7.73 -27.28
CA ALA A 301 41.09 8.49 -27.47
C ALA A 301 39.89 7.55 -27.63
N THR A 302 40.08 6.45 -28.36
CA THR A 302 39.05 5.40 -28.55
C THR A 302 38.72 4.67 -27.24
N GLY A 303 39.73 4.35 -26.42
CA GLY A 303 39.55 3.73 -25.11
C GLY A 303 38.81 4.63 -24.12
N ASN A 304 39.12 5.93 -24.09
CA ASN A 304 38.42 6.91 -23.26
C ASN A 304 36.97 7.11 -23.72
N LEU A 305 36.71 7.11 -25.03
CA LEU A 305 35.36 7.19 -25.59
C LEU A 305 34.51 5.96 -25.23
N MET A 306 35.09 4.75 -25.28
CA MET A 306 34.44 3.53 -24.82
C MET A 306 34.03 3.58 -23.34
N ALA A 307 34.94 4.03 -22.47
CA ALA A 307 34.66 4.16 -21.05
C ALA A 307 33.55 5.20 -20.79
N ALA A 308 33.55 6.31 -21.55
CA ALA A 308 32.50 7.32 -21.47
C ALA A 308 31.14 6.79 -21.98
N ALA A 309 31.12 5.97 -23.04
CA ALA A 309 29.91 5.31 -23.52
C ALA A 309 29.29 4.40 -22.45
N HIS A 310 30.11 3.58 -21.77
CA HIS A 310 29.64 2.74 -20.68
C HIS A 310 29.04 3.57 -19.54
N LYS A 311 29.74 4.62 -19.10
CA LYS A 311 29.25 5.52 -18.05
C LYS A 311 27.94 6.22 -18.45
N LEU A 312 27.81 6.64 -19.70
CA LEU A 312 26.60 7.28 -20.21
C LEU A 312 25.40 6.32 -20.17
N LEU A 313 25.55 5.07 -20.64
CA LEU A 313 24.47 4.09 -20.59
C LEU A 313 24.14 3.64 -19.16
N GLU A 314 25.13 3.55 -18.27
CA GLU A 314 24.89 3.29 -16.85
C GLU A 314 24.18 4.48 -16.16
N ALA A 315 24.50 5.71 -16.54
CA ALA A 315 23.79 6.90 -16.06
C ALA A 315 22.35 6.95 -16.59
N GLU A 316 22.12 6.59 -17.86
CA GLU A 316 20.78 6.45 -18.46
C GLU A 316 19.95 5.41 -17.69
N ALA A 317 20.50 4.22 -17.45
CA ALA A 317 19.82 3.16 -16.73
C ALA A 317 19.44 3.59 -15.29
N ARG A 318 20.36 4.26 -14.57
CA ARG A 318 20.10 4.81 -13.23
C ARG A 318 19.05 5.93 -13.27
N LEU A 319 19.04 6.77 -14.30
CA LEU A 319 18.05 7.83 -14.48
C LEU A 319 16.64 7.24 -14.67
N HIS A 320 16.51 6.23 -15.54
CA HIS A 320 15.25 5.53 -15.75
C HIS A 320 14.76 4.80 -14.51
N GLN A 321 15.66 4.09 -13.82
CA GLN A 321 15.32 3.40 -12.57
C GLN A 321 14.85 4.38 -11.50
N GLY A 322 15.58 5.50 -11.30
CA GLY A 322 15.17 6.54 -10.36
C GLY A 322 13.82 7.18 -10.71
N GLN A 323 13.56 7.43 -12.00
CA GLN A 323 12.27 7.95 -12.47
C GLN A 323 11.14 6.95 -12.20
N HIS A 324 11.39 5.66 -12.47
CA HIS A 324 10.45 4.59 -12.18
C HIS A 324 10.14 4.49 -10.68
N ASP A 325 11.17 4.44 -9.82
CA ASP A 325 11.02 4.35 -8.37
C ASP A 325 10.26 5.55 -7.79
N PHE A 326 10.50 6.75 -8.33
CA PHE A 326 9.75 7.95 -7.96
C PHE A 326 8.27 7.85 -8.33
N VAL A 327 7.96 7.56 -9.59
CA VAL A 327 6.59 7.46 -10.08
C VAL A 327 5.82 6.33 -9.38
N MET A 328 6.49 5.22 -9.08
CA MET A 328 5.98 4.15 -8.23
C MET A 328 5.63 4.62 -6.82
N THR A 329 6.58 5.32 -6.18
CA THR A 329 6.43 5.79 -4.81
C THR A 329 5.31 6.83 -4.71
N GLN A 330 5.17 7.71 -5.71
CA GLN A 330 4.02 8.61 -5.81
C GLN A 330 2.70 7.83 -5.83
N GLY A 331 2.58 6.78 -6.64
CA GLY A 331 1.40 5.92 -6.68
C GLY A 331 1.12 5.23 -5.34
N ALA A 332 2.15 4.78 -4.61
CA ALA A 332 2.00 4.21 -3.27
C ALA A 332 1.46 5.23 -2.25
N HIS A 333 1.90 6.49 -2.33
CA HIS A 333 1.42 7.58 -1.48
C HIS A 333 -0.03 7.97 -1.82
N ASP A 334 -0.35 8.14 -3.11
CA ASP A 334 -1.71 8.47 -3.59
C ASP A 334 -2.72 7.39 -3.21
N ARG A 335 -2.30 6.11 -3.20
CA ARG A 335 -3.09 5.01 -2.65
C ARG A 335 -3.45 5.22 -1.18
N GLN A 336 -2.52 5.70 -0.35
CA GLN A 336 -2.82 6.00 1.05
C GLN A 336 -3.74 7.23 1.17
N TRP A 337 -3.59 8.21 0.28
CA TRP A 337 -4.53 9.35 0.19
C TRP A 337 -5.96 8.89 -0.12
N MET A 338 -6.14 8.01 -1.11
CA MET A 338 -7.47 7.48 -1.48
C MET A 338 -8.13 6.71 -0.32
N GLY A 339 -7.34 6.06 0.53
CA GLY A 339 -7.82 5.40 1.75
C GLY A 339 -8.21 6.33 2.90
N ASN A 340 -8.19 7.65 2.69
CA ASN A 340 -8.40 8.65 3.75
C ASN A 340 -9.28 9.85 3.33
N ARG A 341 -9.59 9.97 2.05
CA ARG A 341 -10.17 11.16 1.41
C ARG A 341 -11.54 11.54 2.00
N TRP A 342 -12.47 10.60 2.08
CA TRP A 342 -13.83 10.84 2.54
C TRP A 342 -13.88 10.99 4.05
N GLN A 343 -13.10 10.22 4.80
CA GLN A 343 -13.03 10.36 6.26
C GLN A 343 -12.46 11.71 6.71
N ALA A 344 -11.73 12.42 5.86
CA ALA A 344 -11.23 13.74 6.19
C ALA A 344 -12.37 14.71 6.54
N VAL A 345 -13.50 14.66 5.81
CA VAL A 345 -14.64 15.56 6.02
C VAL A 345 -15.20 15.50 7.45
N PRO A 346 -15.68 14.34 7.96
CA PRO A 346 -16.20 14.27 9.33
C PRO A 346 -15.11 14.55 10.39
N ARG A 347 -13.83 14.27 10.11
CA ARG A 347 -12.73 14.61 11.04
C ARG A 347 -12.50 16.11 11.15
N ILE A 348 -12.59 16.83 10.03
CA ILE A 348 -12.47 18.30 9.98
C ILE A 348 -13.65 18.95 10.70
N LEU A 349 -14.87 18.46 10.45
CA LEU A 349 -16.10 19.07 10.96
C LEU A 349 -16.40 18.75 12.42
N ARG A 350 -15.88 17.64 12.97
CA ARG A 350 -16.18 17.22 14.35
C ARG A 350 -15.88 18.28 15.40
N SER A 351 -14.70 18.88 15.33
CA SER A 351 -14.27 19.85 16.35
C SER A 351 -15.03 21.19 16.25
N PRO A 352 -15.18 21.80 15.05
CA PRO A 352 -16.05 22.96 14.87
C PRO A 352 -17.49 22.70 15.28
N LEU A 353 -18.07 21.55 14.93
CA LEU A 353 -19.44 21.19 15.30
C LEU A 353 -19.61 21.09 16.82
N ALA A 354 -18.66 20.48 17.52
CA ALA A 354 -18.68 20.44 18.98
C ALA A 354 -18.63 21.86 19.58
N GLY A 355 -17.79 22.75 19.02
CA GLY A 355 -17.68 24.15 19.42
C GLY A 355 -18.98 24.95 19.20
N THR A 356 -19.64 24.77 18.06
CA THR A 356 -20.90 25.46 17.74
C THR A 356 -22.06 24.94 18.59
N LEU A 357 -22.18 23.62 18.79
CA LEU A 357 -23.18 23.03 19.69
C LEU A 357 -22.93 23.40 21.17
N GLY A 358 -21.68 23.67 21.52
CA GLY A 358 -21.29 24.27 22.80
C GLY A 358 -21.90 25.66 23.04
N LEU A 359 -22.22 26.43 21.99
CA LEU A 359 -22.87 27.74 22.13
C LEU A 359 -24.29 27.65 22.71
N LEU A 360 -24.96 26.50 22.59
CA LEU A 360 -26.29 26.28 23.19
C LEU A 360 -26.25 26.50 24.71
N SER A 361 -25.11 26.26 25.36
CA SER A 361 -24.92 26.51 26.79
C SER A 361 -25.12 27.98 27.21
N LYS A 362 -25.05 28.92 26.25
CA LYS A 362 -25.28 30.36 26.47
C LYS A 362 -26.76 30.73 26.46
N THR A 363 -27.62 29.90 25.88
CA THR A 363 -29.08 30.13 25.87
C THR A 363 -29.69 29.60 27.17
N GLY A 364 -30.55 30.39 27.84
CA GLY A 364 -31.11 30.05 29.14
C GLY A 364 -31.91 28.74 29.15
N ALA A 365 -32.75 28.53 28.14
CA ALA A 365 -33.62 27.36 28.04
C ALA A 365 -32.91 26.07 27.57
N MET A 366 -31.82 26.17 26.79
CA MET A 366 -31.13 25.00 26.22
C MET A 366 -29.81 24.65 26.93
N ARG A 367 -29.57 25.22 28.11
CA ARG A 367 -28.31 25.03 28.87
C ARG A 367 -28.04 23.56 29.18
N ALA A 368 -29.03 22.83 29.70
CA ALA A 368 -28.91 21.41 30.00
C ALA A 368 -28.81 20.54 28.74
N LEU A 369 -29.25 21.06 27.59
CA LEU A 369 -29.22 20.35 26.31
C LEU A 369 -27.86 20.43 25.61
N SER A 370 -26.97 21.34 25.99
CA SER A 370 -25.68 21.51 25.27
C SER A 370 -24.76 20.28 25.33
N PRO A 371 -24.55 19.60 26.48
CA PRO A 371 -23.79 18.35 26.51
C PRO A 371 -24.46 17.23 25.70
N THR A 372 -25.79 17.14 25.75
CA THR A 372 -26.58 16.20 24.95
C THR A 372 -26.45 16.47 23.45
N ALA A 373 -26.56 17.73 23.03
CA ALA A 373 -26.41 18.14 21.64
C ALA A 373 -24.99 17.85 21.13
N GLN A 374 -23.96 18.18 21.91
CA GLN A 374 -22.57 17.82 21.60
C GLN A 374 -22.39 16.29 21.48
N THR A 375 -23.01 15.52 22.36
CA THR A 375 -23.00 14.04 22.31
C THR A 375 -23.64 13.54 21.01
N VAL A 376 -24.84 14.02 20.67
CA VAL A 376 -25.53 13.66 19.42
C VAL A 376 -24.69 14.06 18.21
N GLY A 377 -24.14 15.28 18.18
CA GLY A 377 -23.26 15.74 17.11
C GLY A 377 -22.00 14.88 16.95
N ALA A 378 -21.38 14.49 18.07
CA ALA A 378 -20.21 13.61 18.07
C ALA A 378 -20.53 12.20 17.55
N LEU A 379 -21.68 11.64 17.93
CA LEU A 379 -22.17 10.36 17.44
C LEU A 379 -22.49 10.40 15.94
N LEU A 380 -23.16 11.46 15.47
CA LEU A 380 -23.43 11.68 14.04
C LEU A 380 -22.13 11.80 13.21
N MET A 381 -21.17 12.57 13.68
CA MET A 381 -19.85 12.69 13.01
C MET A 381 -19.06 11.39 13.06
N THR A 382 -19.28 10.55 14.07
CA THR A 382 -18.67 9.22 14.15
C THR A 382 -19.32 8.28 13.14
N ALA A 383 -20.66 8.23 13.10
CA ALA A 383 -21.42 7.44 12.12
C ALA A 383 -21.08 7.84 10.67
N ALA A 384 -21.00 9.14 10.38
CA ALA A 384 -20.56 9.66 9.08
C ALA A 384 -19.13 9.21 8.75
N GLN A 385 -18.22 9.20 9.74
CA GLN A 385 -16.86 8.69 9.54
C GLN A 385 -16.83 7.18 9.23
N HIS A 386 -17.70 6.36 9.82
CA HIS A 386 -17.81 4.94 9.49
C HIS A 386 -18.26 4.73 8.04
N VAL A 387 -19.27 5.46 7.58
CA VAL A 387 -19.72 5.38 6.17
C VAL A 387 -18.62 5.86 5.22
N ALA A 388 -18.00 6.99 5.53
CA ALA A 388 -16.89 7.54 4.76
C ALA A 388 -15.69 6.57 4.68
N ALA A 389 -15.40 5.84 5.78
CA ALA A 389 -14.35 4.83 5.80
C ALA A 389 -14.64 3.65 4.88
N GLY A 390 -15.91 3.30 4.68
CA GLY A 390 -16.32 2.33 3.67
C GLY A 390 -15.98 2.81 2.25
N PHE A 391 -16.37 4.04 1.91
CA PHE A 391 -16.04 4.60 0.59
C PHE A 391 -14.53 4.74 0.36
N ASP A 392 -13.78 5.14 1.39
CA ASP A 392 -12.31 5.18 1.35
C ASP A 392 -11.70 3.80 1.05
N GLU A 393 -12.17 2.75 1.72
CA GLU A 393 -11.66 1.39 1.48
C GLU A 393 -12.02 0.90 0.08
N GLN A 394 -13.24 1.16 -0.40
CA GLN A 394 -13.61 0.84 -1.78
C GLN A 394 -12.70 1.58 -2.78
N ALA A 395 -12.53 2.90 -2.62
CA ALA A 395 -11.68 3.70 -3.51
C ALA A 395 -10.22 3.22 -3.47
N LYS A 396 -9.71 2.87 -2.28
CA LYS A 396 -8.38 2.28 -2.10
C LYS A 396 -8.25 0.95 -2.84
N GLN A 397 -9.26 0.09 -2.81
CA GLN A 397 -9.24 -1.18 -3.55
C GLN A 397 -9.24 -0.94 -5.06
N ASP A 398 -10.13 -0.10 -5.58
CA ASP A 398 -10.14 0.23 -7.02
C ASP A 398 -8.81 0.83 -7.47
N TYR A 399 -8.20 1.66 -6.61
CA TYR A 399 -6.88 2.22 -6.86
C TYR A 399 -5.76 1.16 -6.85
N ASN A 400 -5.83 0.16 -5.96
CA ASN A 400 -4.89 -0.98 -5.99
C ASN A 400 -4.92 -1.70 -7.35
N ASN A 401 -6.10 -1.83 -7.97
CA ASN A 401 -6.20 -2.46 -9.27
C ASN A 401 -5.53 -1.61 -10.37
N LYS A 402 -5.70 -0.28 -10.30
CA LYS A 402 -5.03 0.66 -11.22
C LYS A 402 -3.51 0.62 -11.05
N LEU A 403 -3.00 0.54 -9.82
CA LEU A 403 -1.56 0.36 -9.57
C LEU A 403 -1.05 -0.98 -10.11
N ASN A 404 -1.82 -2.06 -9.95
CA ASN A 404 -1.47 -3.35 -10.53
C ASN A 404 -1.41 -3.28 -12.07
N LEU A 405 -2.35 -2.58 -12.71
CA LEU A 405 -2.30 -2.34 -14.15
C LEU A 405 -1.02 -1.63 -14.55
N LEU A 406 -0.64 -0.57 -13.83
CA LEU A 406 0.53 0.24 -14.16
C LEU A 406 1.86 -0.47 -13.88
N TYR A 407 1.93 -1.29 -12.83
CA TYR A 407 3.22 -1.64 -12.24
C TYR A 407 3.44 -3.10 -11.86
N ALA A 408 2.40 -3.93 -11.76
CA ALA A 408 2.59 -5.32 -11.34
C ALA A 408 3.47 -6.09 -12.34
N ASP A 409 4.37 -6.93 -11.83
CA ASP A 409 5.21 -7.80 -12.64
C ASP A 409 4.40 -9.01 -13.15
N VAL A 410 3.72 -8.83 -14.27
CA VAL A 410 2.93 -9.86 -14.95
C VAL A 410 3.56 -10.32 -16.26
N LEU A 411 4.73 -9.80 -16.62
CA LEU A 411 5.41 -10.14 -17.86
C LEU A 411 6.32 -11.35 -17.65
N THR A 412 6.46 -12.17 -18.68
CA THR A 412 7.54 -13.17 -18.76
C THR A 412 8.88 -12.48 -18.94
N GLU A 413 10.00 -13.19 -18.78
CA GLU A 413 11.33 -12.61 -19.01
C GLU A 413 11.50 -12.10 -20.45
N THR A 414 10.96 -12.83 -21.44
CA THR A 414 10.88 -12.37 -22.83
C THR A 414 10.05 -11.09 -22.97
N GLY A 415 8.89 -11.04 -22.31
CA GLY A 415 8.02 -9.86 -22.30
C GLY A 415 8.68 -8.64 -21.68
N LYS A 416 9.39 -8.80 -20.56
CA LYS A 416 10.17 -7.72 -19.93
C LYS A 416 11.24 -7.19 -20.86
N SER A 417 11.94 -8.08 -21.54
CA SER A 417 12.99 -7.72 -22.50
C SER A 417 12.43 -6.92 -23.68
N LYS A 418 11.30 -7.34 -24.26
CA LYS A 418 10.59 -6.59 -25.32
C LYS A 418 10.14 -5.22 -24.82
N PHE A 419 9.48 -5.19 -23.67
CA PHE A 419 8.97 -3.96 -23.08
C PHE A 419 10.10 -2.96 -22.79
N ALA A 420 11.25 -3.42 -22.29
CA ALA A 420 12.43 -2.60 -22.04
C ALA A 420 13.03 -2.01 -23.33
N ARG A 421 12.87 -2.68 -24.49
CA ARG A 421 13.24 -2.15 -25.81
C ARG A 421 12.17 -1.24 -26.43
N GLY A 422 11.03 -1.04 -25.78
CA GLY A 422 9.90 -0.29 -26.33
C GLY A 422 9.08 -1.08 -27.37
N GLU A 423 9.31 -2.38 -27.50
CA GLU A 423 8.53 -3.25 -28.38
C GLU A 423 7.18 -3.62 -27.71
N PRO A 424 6.09 -3.73 -28.49
CA PRO A 424 4.80 -4.14 -27.94
C PRO A 424 4.84 -5.58 -27.44
N VAL A 425 4.28 -5.81 -26.25
CA VAL A 425 4.12 -7.15 -25.68
C VAL A 425 2.89 -7.85 -26.24
N ALA A 426 2.96 -9.15 -26.48
CA ALA A 426 1.86 -9.99 -26.96
C ALA A 426 1.24 -10.84 -25.83
N ALA A 427 0.20 -11.61 -26.12
CA ALA A 427 -0.41 -12.52 -25.13
C ALA A 427 0.60 -13.52 -24.53
N ASP A 428 1.49 -14.08 -25.35
CA ASP A 428 2.50 -15.06 -24.90
C ASP A 428 3.58 -14.45 -24.00
N ASP A 429 3.70 -13.12 -24.01
CA ASP A 429 4.61 -12.37 -23.16
C ASP A 429 4.01 -12.11 -21.75
N ILE A 430 2.76 -12.54 -21.49
CA ILE A 430 2.07 -12.40 -20.20
C ILE A 430 2.12 -13.71 -19.41
N ASP A 431 2.67 -13.66 -18.19
CA ASP A 431 2.60 -14.75 -17.23
C ASP A 431 1.18 -14.81 -16.63
N GLN A 432 0.38 -15.73 -17.16
CA GLN A 432 -0.99 -15.96 -16.72
C GLN A 432 -1.11 -16.32 -15.22
N SER A 433 -0.09 -16.98 -14.66
CA SER A 433 -0.09 -17.35 -13.25
C SER A 433 0.08 -16.13 -12.36
N ARG A 434 0.97 -15.19 -12.74
CA ARG A 434 1.15 -13.92 -12.06
C ARG A 434 -0.07 -13.02 -12.19
N LEU A 435 -0.63 -12.93 -13.40
CA LEU A 435 -1.86 -12.17 -13.65
C LEU A 435 -3.02 -12.66 -12.79
N ARG A 436 -3.21 -13.99 -12.69
CA ARG A 436 -4.27 -14.59 -11.84
C ARG A 436 -4.06 -14.28 -10.35
N LYS A 437 -2.81 -14.30 -9.87
CA LYS A 437 -2.44 -14.05 -8.46
C LYS A 437 -2.73 -12.63 -7.98
N LEU A 438 -2.94 -11.68 -8.90
CA LEU A 438 -3.36 -10.32 -8.54
C LEU A 438 -4.76 -10.25 -7.93
N ILE A 439 -5.57 -11.31 -8.08
CA ILE A 439 -6.87 -11.41 -7.45
C ILE A 439 -6.98 -12.73 -6.68
N GLN A 440 -7.21 -12.61 -5.38
CA GLN A 440 -7.46 -13.73 -4.50
C GLN A 440 -8.97 -13.95 -4.32
N SER A 441 -9.44 -15.18 -4.49
CA SER A 441 -10.83 -15.55 -4.19
C SER A 441 -11.07 -15.67 -2.67
N PRO A 442 -12.33 -15.62 -2.22
CA PRO A 442 -12.65 -15.90 -0.82
C PRO A 442 -12.15 -17.25 -0.33
N THR A 443 -12.25 -18.29 -1.18
CA THR A 443 -11.81 -19.65 -0.82
C THR A 443 -10.28 -19.72 -0.74
N GLN A 444 -9.55 -19.07 -1.64
CA GLN A 444 -8.10 -18.96 -1.55
C GLN A 444 -7.64 -18.18 -0.31
N ALA A 445 -8.35 -17.11 0.06
CA ALA A 445 -8.05 -16.32 1.27
C ALA A 445 -8.30 -17.13 2.54
N LEU A 446 -9.43 -17.83 2.60
CA LEU A 446 -9.80 -18.75 3.68
C LEU A 446 -8.73 -19.81 3.88
N VAL A 447 -8.40 -20.59 2.84
CA VAL A 447 -7.40 -21.66 2.91
C VAL A 447 -6.05 -21.11 3.35
N LYS A 448 -5.58 -20.01 2.75
CA LYS A 448 -4.32 -19.36 3.14
C LYS A 448 -4.29 -18.98 4.62
N ARG A 449 -5.38 -18.43 5.15
CA ARG A 449 -5.47 -18.05 6.57
C ARG A 449 -5.39 -19.27 7.48
N VAL A 450 -6.13 -20.33 7.16
CA VAL A 450 -6.12 -21.59 7.91
C VAL A 450 -4.76 -22.25 7.85
N THR A 451 -4.10 -22.28 6.68
CA THR A 451 -2.72 -22.81 6.56
C THR A 451 -1.75 -22.04 7.47
N ASN A 452 -1.84 -20.71 7.53
CA ASN A 452 -0.97 -19.90 8.40
C ASN A 452 -1.27 -20.13 9.89
N ALA A 453 -2.54 -20.34 10.24
CA ALA A 453 -2.97 -20.71 11.57
C ALA A 453 -2.31 -21.99 12.06
N LEU A 454 -2.51 -23.04 11.28
CA LEU A 454 -2.07 -24.39 11.58
C LEU A 454 -0.55 -24.47 11.56
N ALA A 455 0.14 -23.74 10.68
CA ALA A 455 1.61 -23.66 10.68
C ALA A 455 2.15 -23.02 11.97
N SER A 456 1.40 -22.09 12.58
CA SER A 456 1.76 -21.53 13.87
C SER A 456 1.54 -22.53 15.00
N MET A 457 0.45 -23.31 14.95
CA MET A 457 0.17 -24.39 15.89
C MET A 457 1.23 -25.50 15.78
N GLU A 458 1.61 -25.88 14.57
CA GLU A 458 2.66 -26.85 14.28
C GLU A 458 3.99 -26.41 14.88
N LYS A 459 4.34 -25.12 14.74
CA LYS A 459 5.54 -24.55 15.35
C LYS A 459 5.51 -24.61 16.88
N ALA A 460 4.37 -24.29 17.50
CA ALA A 460 4.21 -24.36 18.95
C ALA A 460 4.30 -25.81 19.45
N LEU A 461 3.63 -26.73 18.76
CA LEU A 461 3.63 -28.16 19.09
C LEU A 461 5.02 -28.79 18.88
N LYS A 462 5.75 -28.39 17.84
CA LYS A 462 7.18 -28.76 17.65
C LYS A 462 8.03 -28.35 18.84
N ALA A 463 7.82 -27.13 19.35
CA ALA A 463 8.56 -26.64 20.52
C ALA A 463 8.18 -27.41 21.80
N GLU A 464 6.91 -27.77 21.97
CA GLU A 464 6.41 -28.56 23.11
C GLU A 464 6.95 -30.00 23.09
N VAL A 465 6.94 -30.65 21.92
CA VAL A 465 7.54 -31.97 21.73
C VAL A 465 9.05 -31.92 22.01
N ALA A 466 9.75 -30.90 21.52
CA ALA A 466 11.18 -30.71 21.79
C ALA A 466 11.50 -30.40 23.26
N ALA A 467 10.56 -29.81 24.00
CA ALA A 467 10.70 -29.50 25.42
C ALA A 467 10.26 -30.65 26.35
N SER A 468 9.64 -31.69 25.81
CA SER A 468 9.20 -32.86 26.58
C SER A 468 10.39 -33.79 26.87
N PRO A 469 10.60 -34.24 28.12
CA PRO A 469 11.66 -35.20 28.41
C PRO A 469 11.40 -36.51 27.66
N SER A 470 12.39 -37.00 26.90
CA SER A 470 12.29 -38.31 26.22
C SER A 470 11.85 -39.38 27.22
N PRO A 471 10.88 -40.24 26.87
CA PRO A 471 10.59 -41.41 27.67
C PRO A 471 11.88 -42.23 27.79
N GLN A 472 12.33 -42.45 29.02
CA GLN A 472 13.39 -43.41 29.29
C GLN A 472 12.87 -44.80 28.92
N GLY A 473 13.31 -45.30 27.76
CA GLY A 473 13.14 -46.68 27.31
C GLY A 473 11.92 -46.91 26.42
N ALA A 474 12.13 -46.92 25.09
CA ALA A 474 11.96 -48.10 24.23
C ALA A 474 11.95 -47.72 22.74
N ALA A 475 12.77 -48.47 21.98
CA ALA A 475 12.76 -48.78 20.55
C ALA A 475 12.80 -47.65 19.50
N ASP A 476 13.42 -47.98 18.38
CA ASP A 476 13.82 -47.12 17.26
C ASP A 476 12.75 -46.15 16.75
N ALA A 477 13.24 -45.00 16.28
CA ALA A 477 12.44 -43.88 15.76
C ALA A 477 11.60 -44.20 14.50
N ASP A 478 11.71 -45.41 13.95
CA ASP A 478 10.99 -45.85 12.74
C ASP A 478 9.78 -46.75 13.01
N ASP A 479 9.52 -47.19 14.24
CA ASP A 479 8.44 -48.14 14.57
C ASP A 479 7.21 -47.45 15.21
N LEU A 480 6.75 -46.36 14.59
CA LEU A 480 5.46 -45.73 14.93
C LEU A 480 4.32 -46.48 14.25
N ASP A 481 4.03 -47.67 14.77
CA ASP A 481 2.86 -48.46 14.38
C ASP A 481 1.57 -47.75 14.84
N LEU A 482 0.76 -47.37 13.85
CA LEU A 482 -0.48 -46.59 14.04
C LEU A 482 -1.65 -47.47 14.52
N GLU A 483 -1.58 -48.79 14.37
CA GLU A 483 -2.67 -49.71 14.70
C GLU A 483 -2.61 -50.27 16.14
N SER A 484 -1.42 -50.31 16.76
CA SER A 484 -1.22 -50.90 18.11
C SER A 484 -1.41 -49.93 19.29
N GLY A 485 -1.89 -48.71 19.05
CA GLY A 485 -2.23 -47.75 20.11
C GLY A 485 -1.04 -47.19 20.91
N HIS A 486 0.20 -47.52 20.54
CA HIS A 486 1.42 -47.01 21.15
C HIS A 486 1.84 -45.72 20.43
N GLY A 487 1.39 -44.56 20.94
CA GLY A 487 1.65 -43.26 20.32
C GLY A 487 0.62 -42.16 20.64
N ALA A 488 -0.12 -42.29 21.74
CA ALA A 488 -0.98 -41.21 22.23
C ALA A 488 -0.08 -40.09 22.80
N GLY A 489 -0.02 -38.94 22.12
CA GLY A 489 0.79 -37.81 22.57
C GLY A 489 1.01 -36.73 21.52
N PRO A 490 1.71 -35.64 21.90
CA PRO A 490 1.93 -34.47 21.05
C PRO A 490 2.70 -34.78 19.75
N ALA A 491 3.48 -35.88 19.69
CA ALA A 491 4.18 -36.32 18.47
C ALA A 491 3.23 -36.84 17.38
N LYS A 492 2.20 -37.62 17.73
CA LYS A 492 1.15 -38.07 16.79
C LYS A 492 0.31 -36.90 16.31
N ALA A 493 -0.07 -36.00 17.22
CA ALA A 493 -0.78 -34.76 16.88
C ALA A 493 0.06 -33.89 15.92
N LEU A 494 1.38 -33.83 16.11
CA LEU A 494 2.27 -33.12 15.22
C LEU A 494 2.32 -33.75 13.82
N LYS A 495 2.47 -35.08 13.73
CA LYS A 495 2.49 -35.80 12.43
C LYS A 495 1.19 -35.57 11.64
N LEU A 496 0.03 -35.71 12.30
CA LEU A 496 -1.28 -35.46 11.70
C LEU A 496 -1.42 -33.99 11.24
N LEU A 497 -1.02 -33.03 12.08
CA LEU A 497 -1.08 -31.62 11.74
C LEU A 497 -0.14 -31.24 10.58
N SER A 498 1.05 -31.84 10.50
CA SER A 498 1.97 -31.65 9.38
C SER A 498 1.39 -32.23 8.07
N GLN A 499 0.71 -33.40 8.14
CA GLN A 499 0.01 -34.00 6.99
C GLN A 499 -1.15 -33.11 6.52
N ASP A 500 -2.00 -32.65 7.45
CA ASP A 500 -3.11 -31.73 7.14
C ASP A 500 -2.60 -30.41 6.52
N LEU A 501 -1.49 -29.87 7.01
CA LEU A 501 -0.86 -28.69 6.45
C LEU A 501 -0.36 -28.91 5.03
N GLN A 502 0.17 -30.08 4.73
CA GLN A 502 0.58 -30.44 3.39
C GLN A 502 -0.65 -30.56 2.47
N ALA A 503 -1.71 -31.25 2.91
CA ALA A 503 -2.96 -31.35 2.16
C ALA A 503 -3.58 -29.96 1.86
N LEU A 504 -3.57 -29.04 2.83
CA LEU A 504 -4.02 -27.66 2.66
C LEU A 504 -3.16 -26.88 1.65
N ARG A 505 -1.83 -27.06 1.66
CA ARG A 505 -0.91 -26.41 0.70
C ARG A 505 -1.09 -26.94 -0.72
N GLU A 506 -1.36 -28.23 -0.86
CA GLU A 506 -1.61 -28.90 -2.13
C GLU A 506 -3.05 -28.71 -2.64
N GLY A 507 -3.94 -28.14 -1.81
CA GLY A 507 -5.35 -27.92 -2.14
C GLY A 507 -6.21 -29.18 -2.10
N LYS A 508 -5.72 -30.25 -1.46
CA LYS A 508 -6.39 -31.54 -1.28
C LYS A 508 -7.28 -31.52 -0.04
N LEU A 509 -8.30 -30.66 -0.06
CA LEU A 509 -9.12 -30.40 1.13
C LEU A 509 -10.00 -31.58 1.53
N ASP A 510 -10.25 -32.52 0.63
CA ASP A 510 -11.00 -33.76 0.85
C ASP A 510 -10.16 -34.89 1.48
N GLU A 511 -8.84 -34.75 1.50
CA GLU A 511 -7.92 -35.65 2.22
C GLU A 511 -7.76 -35.26 3.70
N LEU A 512 -8.34 -34.13 4.13
CA LEU A 512 -8.37 -33.73 5.53
C LEU A 512 -9.31 -34.66 6.32
N ASP A 513 -8.89 -35.09 7.51
CA ASP A 513 -9.78 -35.78 8.44
C ASP A 513 -10.99 -34.89 8.75
N PRO A 514 -12.23 -35.29 8.41
CA PRO A 514 -13.43 -34.50 8.64
C PRO A 514 -13.66 -34.12 10.12
N ASP A 515 -13.11 -34.92 11.04
CA ASP A 515 -13.20 -34.70 12.48
C ASP A 515 -11.87 -34.18 13.07
N GLY A 516 -10.86 -33.94 12.22
CA GLY A 516 -9.58 -33.36 12.57
C GLY A 516 -9.62 -31.84 12.77
N VAL A 517 -8.60 -31.32 13.47
CA VAL A 517 -8.47 -29.90 13.83
C VAL A 517 -8.44 -29.01 12.58
N ALA A 518 -7.79 -29.44 11.51
CA ALA A 518 -7.70 -28.65 10.28
C ALA A 518 -9.06 -28.46 9.60
N ALA A 519 -9.86 -29.53 9.51
CA ALA A 519 -11.21 -29.48 8.95
C ALA A 519 -12.14 -28.63 9.83
N GLU A 520 -12.07 -28.77 11.15
CA GLU A 520 -12.86 -27.95 12.07
C GLU A 520 -12.54 -26.45 11.91
N VAL A 521 -11.27 -26.07 11.94
CA VAL A 521 -10.85 -24.67 11.80
C VAL A 521 -11.26 -24.12 10.43
N LEU A 522 -11.10 -24.89 9.35
CA LEU A 522 -11.50 -24.49 8.01
C LEU A 522 -13.02 -24.29 7.87
N LEU A 523 -13.82 -25.24 8.36
CA LEU A 523 -15.28 -25.21 8.25
C LEU A 523 -15.92 -24.17 9.18
N ASN A 524 -15.29 -23.87 10.32
CA ASN A 524 -15.69 -22.80 11.24
C ASN A 524 -15.33 -21.42 10.66
N ALA A 525 -14.15 -21.28 10.07
CA ALA A 525 -13.76 -20.06 9.39
C ALA A 525 -14.66 -19.79 8.15
N GLU A 526 -15.10 -20.82 7.41
CA GLU A 526 -16.07 -20.63 6.32
C GLU A 526 -17.41 -20.05 6.83
N LYS A 527 -17.85 -20.43 8.03
CA LYS A 527 -19.16 -20.05 8.59
C LYS A 527 -19.18 -18.62 9.13
N SER A 528 -18.07 -18.11 9.68
CA SER A 528 -18.07 -16.85 10.42
C SER A 528 -16.86 -15.97 10.11
N VAL A 529 -17.15 -14.69 9.86
CA VAL A 529 -16.15 -13.62 9.76
C VAL A 529 -15.39 -13.42 11.06
N VAL A 530 -16.07 -13.64 12.20
CA VAL A 530 -15.49 -13.63 13.55
C VAL A 530 -15.31 -15.08 13.98
N SER A 531 -14.13 -15.62 13.75
CA SER A 531 -13.74 -16.97 14.10
C SER A 531 -12.61 -16.96 15.14
N ASP A 532 -12.39 -18.08 15.83
CA ASP A 532 -11.25 -18.24 16.75
C ASP A 532 -9.91 -17.96 16.06
N GLN A 533 -9.86 -18.21 14.75
CA GLN A 533 -8.74 -17.87 13.92
C GLN A 533 -8.46 -16.37 13.84
N LEU A 534 -9.51 -15.55 13.66
CA LEU A 534 -9.37 -14.10 13.70
C LEU A 534 -8.85 -13.64 15.07
N ILE A 535 -9.34 -14.24 16.17
CA ILE A 535 -8.89 -13.90 17.53
C ILE A 535 -7.39 -14.22 17.69
N SER A 536 -6.95 -15.39 17.22
CA SER A 536 -5.53 -15.77 17.20
C SER A 536 -4.67 -14.81 16.36
N ASP A 537 -5.14 -14.42 15.18
CA ASP A 537 -4.43 -13.47 14.30
C ASP A 537 -4.33 -12.07 14.93
N ILE A 538 -5.38 -11.64 15.64
CA ILE A 538 -5.37 -10.40 16.43
C ILE A 538 -4.33 -10.48 17.54
N ALA A 539 -4.32 -11.57 18.32
CA ALA A 539 -3.36 -11.76 19.42
C ALA A 539 -1.91 -11.71 18.92
N LYS A 540 -1.60 -12.34 17.78
CA LYS A 540 -0.26 -12.33 17.17
C LYS A 540 0.19 -10.94 16.72
N LYS A 541 -0.74 -10.07 16.33
CA LYS A 541 -0.42 -8.68 15.92
C LYS A 541 -0.09 -7.79 17.12
N TYR A 542 -0.40 -8.17 18.36
CA TYR A 542 -0.01 -7.41 19.55
C TYR A 542 1.45 -7.67 19.93
N THR A 543 2.37 -7.13 19.12
CA THR A 543 3.80 -7.09 19.43
C THR A 543 4.24 -5.71 19.87
N LEU A 544 5.32 -5.61 20.64
CA LEU A 544 5.91 -4.31 21.03
C LEU A 544 6.29 -3.48 19.81
N ARG A 545 6.82 -4.11 18.75
CA ARG A 545 7.18 -3.42 17.49
C ARG A 545 5.93 -2.84 16.82
N GLU A 546 4.86 -3.63 16.67
CA GLU A 546 3.60 -3.17 16.08
C GLU A 546 3.00 -2.01 16.87
N PHE A 547 2.92 -2.17 18.19
CA PHE A 547 2.39 -1.15 19.09
C PHE A 547 3.21 0.14 19.02
N SER A 548 4.55 0.05 19.01
CA SER A 548 5.44 1.22 18.89
C SER A 548 5.26 1.94 17.56
N ALA A 549 5.16 1.18 16.46
CA ALA A 549 5.00 1.73 15.12
C ALA A 549 3.63 2.42 14.94
N GLN A 550 2.57 1.83 15.47
CA GLN A 550 1.25 2.43 15.48
C GLN A 550 1.21 3.67 16.40
N THR A 551 1.84 3.63 17.56
CA THR A 551 1.92 4.79 18.47
C THR A 551 2.63 5.96 17.79
N ALA A 552 3.79 5.74 17.16
CA ALA A 552 4.49 6.79 16.41
C ALA A 552 3.66 7.32 15.23
N GLN A 553 2.95 6.45 14.51
CA GLN A 553 2.01 6.88 13.47
C GLN A 553 0.97 7.83 14.05
N ARG A 554 0.37 7.50 15.20
CA ARG A 554 -0.65 8.33 15.84
C ARG A 554 -0.08 9.65 16.36
N ILE A 555 1.11 9.66 16.96
CA ILE A 555 1.79 10.90 17.38
C ILE A 555 2.00 11.83 16.17
N GLY A 556 2.50 11.30 15.04
CA GLY A 556 2.68 12.08 13.82
C GLY A 556 1.38 12.72 13.31
N GLN A 557 0.27 11.98 13.35
CA GLN A 557 -1.06 12.47 12.96
C GLN A 557 -1.61 13.53 13.92
N MET A 558 -1.29 13.41 15.21
CA MET A 558 -1.78 14.29 16.27
C MET A 558 -1.09 15.65 16.28
N PHE A 559 0.19 15.70 15.88
CA PHE A 559 1.08 16.86 15.97
C PHE A 559 1.69 17.24 14.61
N HIS A 560 0.93 17.13 13.52
CA HIS A 560 1.40 17.59 12.21
C HIS A 560 1.93 19.04 12.29
N LEU A 561 3.10 19.30 11.70
CA LEU A 561 3.78 20.60 11.74
C LEU A 561 3.98 21.12 13.19
N GLY A 562 4.15 20.21 14.14
CA GLY A 562 4.45 20.48 15.55
C GLY A 562 3.20 20.74 16.39
N VAL A 563 2.40 21.73 16.02
CA VAL A 563 1.23 22.19 16.81
C VAL A 563 -0.10 22.06 16.07
N LEU A 564 -0.09 21.64 14.81
CA LEU A 564 -1.31 21.43 14.03
C LEU A 564 -1.72 19.95 14.12
N GLY A 565 -2.98 19.65 13.84
CA GLY A 565 -3.51 18.29 13.91
C GLY A 565 -4.54 18.08 15.02
N SER A 566 -4.93 16.81 15.20
CA SER A 566 -6.12 16.45 15.98
C SER A 566 -5.99 16.71 17.48
N ALA A 567 -4.76 16.69 18.02
CA ALA A 567 -4.53 16.96 19.44
C ALA A 567 -4.89 18.41 19.77
N ALA A 568 -4.20 19.35 19.12
CA ALA A 568 -4.40 20.78 19.34
C ALA A 568 -5.84 21.20 19.01
N SER A 569 -6.42 20.71 17.90
CA SER A 569 -7.79 21.04 17.52
C SER A 569 -8.80 20.61 18.58
N SER A 570 -8.62 19.45 19.22
CA SER A 570 -9.53 18.93 20.25
C SER A 570 -9.42 19.64 21.61
N VAL A 571 -8.27 20.27 21.89
CA VAL A 571 -7.97 20.87 23.20
C VAL A 571 -8.21 22.38 23.21
N ILE A 572 -7.91 23.10 22.13
CA ILE A 572 -7.89 24.58 22.13
C ILE A 572 -9.21 25.22 22.56
N GLY A 573 -10.35 24.67 22.12
CA GLY A 573 -11.68 25.15 22.54
C GLY A 573 -11.95 24.94 24.03
N LYS A 574 -11.49 23.82 24.58
CA LYS A 574 -11.67 23.47 26.00
C LYS A 574 -10.78 24.32 26.89
N ALA A 575 -9.51 24.47 26.52
CA ALA A 575 -8.54 25.29 27.25
C ALA A 575 -8.96 26.76 27.25
N SER A 576 -9.38 27.30 26.11
CA SER A 576 -9.89 28.68 26.03
C SER A 576 -11.16 28.87 26.85
N SER A 577 -12.11 27.92 26.78
CA SER A 577 -13.29 27.91 27.63
C SER A 577 -12.93 27.90 29.12
N ALA A 578 -11.99 27.05 29.55
CA ALA A 578 -11.56 26.97 30.94
C ALA A 578 -10.86 28.26 31.42
N ALA A 579 -10.01 28.85 30.59
CA ALA A 579 -9.32 30.11 30.89
C ALA A 579 -10.28 31.28 31.18
N HIS A 580 -11.46 31.29 30.55
CA HIS A 580 -12.49 32.31 30.81
C HIS A 580 -13.45 31.93 31.94
N GLY A 581 -13.18 30.84 32.68
CA GLY A 581 -14.06 30.36 33.74
C GLY A 581 -15.32 29.65 33.23
N GLY A 582 -15.26 29.07 32.03
CA GLY A 582 -16.30 28.24 31.42
C GLY A 582 -16.87 28.82 30.12
N ALA A 583 -17.47 27.94 29.30
CA ALA A 583 -17.96 28.25 27.95
C ALA A 583 -19.00 29.39 27.93
N ARG A 584 -19.72 29.59 29.04
CA ARG A 584 -20.70 30.68 29.21
C ARG A 584 -20.06 32.07 29.18
N LYS A 585 -18.85 32.21 29.71
CA LYS A 585 -18.16 33.50 29.87
C LYS A 585 -17.33 33.90 28.65
N VAL A 586 -17.11 32.96 27.71
CA VAL A 586 -16.41 33.24 26.46
C VAL A 586 -17.32 34.07 25.54
N PRO A 587 -16.86 35.19 24.96
CA PRO A 587 -17.58 35.91 23.91
C PRO A 587 -17.92 35.02 22.70
N THR A 588 -19.11 35.16 22.11
CA THR A 588 -19.52 34.34 20.95
C THR A 588 -18.60 34.49 19.75
N LYS A 589 -18.14 35.71 19.44
CA LYS A 589 -17.15 35.96 18.38
C LYS A 589 -15.86 35.15 18.61
N GLN A 590 -15.38 35.10 19.86
CA GLN A 590 -14.19 34.32 20.21
C GLN A 590 -14.44 32.81 20.10
N THR A 591 -15.61 32.31 20.53
CA THR A 591 -15.98 30.89 20.35
C THR A 591 -16.01 30.48 18.87
N LEU A 592 -16.56 31.34 18.00
CA LEU A 592 -16.59 31.10 16.56
C LEU A 592 -15.19 31.14 15.95
N ALA A 593 -14.36 32.12 16.32
CA ALA A 593 -12.98 32.22 15.86
C ALA A 593 -12.15 30.99 16.28
N ILE A 594 -12.29 30.51 17.52
CA ILE A 594 -11.61 29.30 17.99
C ILE A 594 -12.13 28.05 17.27
N SER A 595 -13.43 27.99 16.97
CA SER A 595 -14.00 26.88 16.21
C SER A 595 -13.46 26.85 14.77
N ALA A 596 -13.32 28.01 14.12
CA ALA A 596 -12.71 28.14 12.81
C ALA A 596 -11.23 27.73 12.84
N LEU A 597 -10.46 28.22 13.82
CA LEU A 597 -9.05 27.84 14.01
C LEU A 597 -8.89 26.34 14.27
N SER A 598 -9.75 25.76 15.11
CA SER A 598 -9.79 24.33 15.38
C SER A 598 -10.10 23.52 14.11
N GLY A 599 -11.03 23.99 13.27
CA GLY A 599 -11.33 23.41 11.96
C GLY A 599 -10.14 23.44 11.01
N ALA A 600 -9.42 24.57 10.94
CA ALA A 600 -8.20 24.68 10.13
C ALA A 600 -7.10 23.72 10.61
N MET A 601 -6.87 23.64 11.93
CA MET A 601 -5.93 22.68 12.53
C MET A 601 -6.32 21.23 12.23
N ALA A 602 -7.62 20.91 12.33
CA ALA A 602 -8.16 19.60 12.01
C ALA A 602 -8.02 19.27 10.51
N ALA A 603 -8.17 20.25 9.62
CA ALA A 603 -7.95 20.11 8.18
C ALA A 603 -6.51 19.74 7.85
N VAL A 604 -5.54 20.45 8.43
CA VAL A 604 -4.13 20.10 8.26
C VAL A 604 -3.87 18.66 8.73
N GLY A 605 -4.41 18.26 9.87
CA GLY A 605 -4.24 16.90 10.38
C GLY A 605 -4.93 15.82 9.53
N ALA A 606 -6.19 16.06 9.17
CA ALA A 606 -7.03 15.09 8.48
C ALA A 606 -6.57 14.84 7.04
N LEU A 607 -6.17 15.90 6.32
CA LEU A 607 -5.67 15.80 4.96
C LEU A 607 -4.30 15.12 4.95
N ASN A 608 -3.38 15.49 5.85
CA ASN A 608 -2.02 14.93 5.86
C ASN A 608 -1.89 13.56 6.56
N GLN A 609 -2.99 12.97 7.03
CA GLN A 609 -2.97 11.71 7.78
C GLN A 609 -2.32 10.54 7.02
N HIS A 610 -2.44 10.55 5.68
CA HIS A 610 -1.83 9.56 4.79
C HIS A 610 -0.29 9.55 4.90
N THR A 611 0.35 10.71 5.05
CA THR A 611 1.81 10.83 5.16
C THR A 611 2.38 10.04 6.34
N ALA A 612 1.71 10.07 7.50
CA ALA A 612 2.11 9.31 8.67
C ALA A 612 1.93 7.79 8.47
N ILE A 613 0.95 7.37 7.66
CA ILE A 613 0.75 5.96 7.29
C ILE A 613 1.88 5.51 6.38
N THR A 614 2.23 6.30 5.36
CA THR A 614 3.36 6.07 4.48
C THR A 614 4.67 5.93 5.25
N VAL A 615 4.97 6.85 6.19
CA VAL A 615 6.16 6.78 7.04
C VAL A 615 6.20 5.49 7.87
N LYS A 616 5.06 5.06 8.41
CA LYS A 616 4.97 3.78 9.14
C LYS A 616 5.24 2.60 8.21
N ASN A 617 4.66 2.59 7.01
CA ASN A 617 4.86 1.50 6.06
C ASN A 617 6.32 1.46 5.58
N ASN A 618 6.92 2.61 5.31
CA ASN A 618 8.34 2.73 5.00
C ASN A 618 9.24 2.13 6.09
N ARG A 619 8.94 2.38 7.37
CA ARG A 619 9.65 1.73 8.49
C ARG A 619 9.49 0.20 8.51
N ARG A 620 8.38 -0.35 8.01
CA ARG A 620 8.11 -1.80 8.00
C ARG A 620 8.71 -2.50 6.80
N GLU A 621 8.64 -1.85 5.64
CA GLU A 621 8.96 -2.45 4.35
C GLU A 621 10.36 -2.07 3.87
N GLY A 622 10.89 -0.92 4.32
CA GLY A 622 12.24 -0.47 3.99
C GLY A 622 13.32 -1.35 4.62
N ASP A 623 14.49 -1.36 3.98
CA ASP A 623 15.61 -2.23 4.34
C ASP A 623 16.21 -1.92 5.72
N THR A 624 15.99 -0.70 6.23
CA THR A 624 16.49 -0.24 7.53
C THR A 624 15.36 0.32 8.40
N ASP A 625 15.27 -0.16 9.65
CA ASP A 625 14.34 0.41 10.63
C ASP A 625 14.87 1.75 11.12
N ILE A 626 14.24 2.85 10.69
CA ILE A 626 14.59 4.22 11.08
C ILE A 626 14.39 4.53 12.58
N GLY A 627 13.74 3.64 13.31
CA GLY A 627 13.45 3.79 14.73
C GLY A 627 12.28 4.72 15.05
N LEU A 628 11.86 4.71 16.32
CA LEU A 628 10.66 5.42 16.80
C LEU A 628 10.79 6.95 16.65
N LYS A 629 11.92 7.52 17.09
CA LYS A 629 12.16 8.98 17.10
C LYS A 629 12.08 9.56 15.69
N GLN A 630 12.75 8.92 14.74
CA GLN A 630 12.75 9.37 13.35
C GLN A 630 11.39 9.18 12.70
N GLN A 631 10.67 8.10 13.00
CA GLN A 631 9.30 7.89 12.53
C GLN A 631 8.36 9.00 13.01
N VAL A 632 8.45 9.40 14.29
CA VAL A 632 7.66 10.51 14.83
C VAL A 632 8.02 11.82 14.12
N LEU A 633 9.32 12.13 14.01
CA LEU A 633 9.77 13.37 13.35
C LEU A 633 9.32 13.44 11.89
N ARG A 634 9.50 12.35 11.13
CA ARG A 634 9.02 12.24 9.75
C ARG A 634 7.51 12.32 9.66
N GLY A 635 6.77 11.74 10.59
CA GLY A 635 5.30 11.83 10.64
C GLY A 635 4.80 13.25 10.92
N VAL A 636 5.40 13.94 11.90
CA VAL A 636 5.09 15.33 12.25
C VAL A 636 5.34 16.26 11.05
N MET A 637 6.48 16.12 10.38
CA MET A 637 6.83 16.93 9.22
C MET A 637 6.29 16.38 7.89
N GLY A 638 5.55 15.27 7.93
CA GLY A 638 5.17 14.45 6.77
C GLY A 638 4.60 15.27 5.64
N GLY A 639 3.51 16.00 5.88
CA GLY A 639 2.85 16.83 4.87
C GLY A 639 3.77 17.87 4.21
N ALA A 640 4.59 18.59 4.98
CA ALA A 640 5.52 19.57 4.42
C ALA A 640 6.67 18.90 3.65
N SER A 641 7.26 17.85 4.22
CA SER A 641 8.35 17.11 3.57
C SER A 641 7.90 16.47 2.27
N GLU A 642 6.72 15.87 2.26
CA GLU A 642 6.13 15.24 1.09
C GLU A 642 5.80 16.28 0.02
N ALA A 643 5.09 17.37 0.34
CA ALA A 643 4.76 18.41 -0.64
C ALA A 643 6.02 19.02 -1.31
N LEU A 644 7.07 19.29 -0.53
CA LEU A 644 8.33 19.80 -1.06
C LEU A 644 9.04 18.77 -1.93
N SER A 645 9.08 17.52 -1.51
CA SER A 645 9.74 16.43 -2.24
C SER A 645 8.99 16.04 -3.50
N GLN A 646 7.65 16.02 -3.48
CA GLN A 646 6.81 15.89 -4.66
C GLN A 646 7.17 16.97 -5.68
N ARG A 647 7.20 18.24 -5.28
CA ARG A 647 7.53 19.35 -6.19
C ARG A 647 8.94 19.22 -6.78
N ARG A 648 9.94 18.89 -5.97
CA ARG A 648 11.33 18.72 -6.42
C ARG A 648 11.48 17.55 -7.38
N ALA A 649 10.95 16.39 -7.01
CA ALA A 649 11.05 15.18 -7.81
C ALA A 649 10.24 15.29 -9.11
N THR A 650 9.05 15.92 -9.09
CA THR A 650 8.31 16.23 -10.33
C THR A 650 9.12 17.14 -11.24
N LYS A 651 9.75 18.19 -10.71
CA LYS A 651 10.62 19.07 -11.52
C LYS A 651 11.81 18.31 -12.11
N ALA A 652 12.46 17.45 -11.31
CA ALA A 652 13.56 16.61 -11.79
C ALA A 652 13.08 15.65 -12.89
N SER A 653 11.92 15.01 -12.69
CA SER A 653 11.34 14.06 -13.64
C SER A 653 10.85 14.69 -14.95
N LEU A 654 10.36 15.94 -14.89
CA LEU A 654 10.10 16.75 -16.08
C LEU A 654 11.40 17.04 -16.83
N LYS A 655 12.47 17.43 -16.12
CA LYS A 655 13.78 17.66 -16.73
C LYS A 655 14.38 16.38 -17.35
N ILE A 656 14.15 15.21 -16.76
CA ILE A 656 14.48 13.91 -17.37
C ILE A 656 13.76 13.78 -18.72
N SER A 657 12.46 14.11 -18.73
CA SER A 657 11.64 13.98 -19.93
C SER A 657 12.09 14.94 -21.02
N GLU A 658 12.40 16.20 -20.69
CA GLU A 658 12.99 17.19 -21.60
C GLU A 658 14.34 16.73 -22.17
N LEU A 659 15.24 16.21 -21.33
CA LEU A 659 16.55 15.74 -21.76
C LEU A 659 16.44 14.56 -22.75
N LEU A 660 15.51 13.64 -22.50
CA LEU A 660 15.34 12.44 -23.32
C LEU A 660 14.51 12.66 -24.59
N GLN A 661 13.69 13.72 -24.65
CA GLN A 661 12.96 14.10 -25.87
C GLN A 661 13.80 14.90 -26.87
N GLY A 662 15.00 15.33 -26.49
CA GLY A 662 15.91 16.03 -27.39
C GLY A 662 16.57 15.08 -28.38
N ASN A 663 16.39 15.31 -29.70
CA ASN A 663 17.02 14.54 -30.77
C ASN A 663 18.54 14.35 -30.59
N ASP A 664 19.23 15.32 -29.99
CA ASP A 664 20.68 15.24 -29.74
C ASP A 664 21.04 14.14 -28.72
N VAL A 665 20.33 14.07 -27.59
CA VAL A 665 20.62 13.09 -26.53
C VAL A 665 20.28 11.68 -27.01
N GLU A 666 19.18 11.51 -27.72
CA GLU A 666 18.81 10.22 -28.30
C GLU A 666 19.86 9.73 -29.31
N ASN A 667 20.38 10.63 -30.14
CA ASN A 667 21.49 10.33 -31.06
C ASN A 667 22.78 9.95 -30.31
N LEU A 668 23.14 10.66 -29.23
CA LEU A 668 24.32 10.33 -28.42
C LEU A 668 24.19 8.94 -27.77
N LEU A 669 23.02 8.62 -27.23
CA LEU A 669 22.74 7.31 -26.63
C LEU A 669 22.80 6.20 -27.68
N GLN A 670 22.23 6.42 -28.86
CA GLN A 670 22.29 5.45 -29.96
C GLN A 670 23.74 5.19 -30.38
N GLN A 671 24.55 6.24 -30.54
CA GLN A 671 25.97 6.11 -30.88
C GLN A 671 26.76 5.39 -29.78
N ALA A 672 26.49 5.67 -28.51
CA ALA A 672 27.13 4.97 -27.39
C ALA A 672 26.80 3.46 -27.40
N ARG A 673 25.55 3.09 -27.71
CA ARG A 673 25.12 1.68 -27.86
C ARG A 673 25.82 0.98 -29.02
N GLU A 674 25.87 1.65 -30.18
CA GLU A 674 26.54 1.12 -31.38
C GLU A 674 28.03 0.89 -31.13
N LEU A 675 28.70 1.83 -30.45
CA LEU A 675 30.12 1.74 -30.13
C LEU A 675 30.42 0.54 -29.22
N ILE A 676 29.58 0.28 -28.21
CA ILE A 676 29.71 -0.88 -27.33
C ILE A 676 29.39 -2.19 -28.08
N GLN A 677 28.38 -2.20 -28.96
CA GLN A 677 28.06 -3.38 -29.78
C GLN A 677 29.18 -3.73 -30.76
N GLN A 678 29.78 -2.74 -31.42
CA GLN A 678 30.91 -2.93 -32.33
C GLN A 678 32.14 -3.48 -31.60
N SER A 679 32.42 -3.00 -30.39
CA SER A 679 33.48 -3.53 -29.54
C SER A 679 33.24 -4.97 -29.11
N ARG A 680 31.99 -5.31 -28.76
CA ARG A 680 31.61 -6.69 -28.40
C ARG A 680 31.75 -7.61 -29.60
N ALA A 681 31.31 -7.18 -30.79
CA ALA A 681 31.44 -7.93 -32.04
C ALA A 681 32.91 -8.15 -32.44
N THR A 682 33.77 -7.14 -32.27
CA THR A 682 35.22 -7.26 -32.52
C THR A 682 35.90 -8.13 -31.47
N SER A 683 35.54 -8.06 -30.19
CA SER A 683 36.06 -8.96 -29.15
C SER A 683 35.66 -10.42 -29.38
N SER A 684 34.43 -10.69 -29.80
CA SER A 684 34.00 -12.04 -30.19
C SER A 684 34.70 -12.56 -31.45
N ARG A 685 35.16 -11.66 -32.34
CA ARG A 685 35.95 -12.00 -33.54
C ARG A 685 37.44 -12.14 -33.25
N VAL A 686 37.94 -11.56 -32.16
CA VAL A 686 39.32 -11.74 -31.65
C VAL A 686 39.43 -13.01 -30.79
N GLN A 687 38.32 -13.50 -30.20
CA GLN A 687 38.27 -14.81 -29.51
C GLN A 687 38.13 -16.01 -30.46
N THR A 688 37.83 -15.81 -31.74
CA THR A 688 38.13 -16.83 -32.76
C THR A 688 39.63 -16.77 -33.08
N ALA A 689 40.45 -17.45 -32.28
CA ALA A 689 41.82 -17.77 -32.68
C ALA A 689 41.80 -18.45 -34.06
N PRO A 690 42.76 -18.17 -34.96
CA PRO A 690 42.82 -18.87 -36.23
C PRO A 690 42.92 -20.38 -35.97
N SER A 691 42.00 -21.15 -36.53
CA SER A 691 42.02 -22.62 -36.46
C SER A 691 43.33 -23.11 -37.09
N LEU A 692 44.29 -23.52 -36.27
CA LEU A 692 45.51 -24.14 -36.74
C LEU A 692 45.17 -25.56 -37.21
N THR A 693 45.59 -25.91 -38.42
CA THR A 693 45.53 -27.30 -38.89
C THR A 693 46.48 -28.16 -38.03
N LEU A 694 46.18 -29.46 -37.85
CA LEU A 694 47.01 -30.40 -37.09
C LEU A 694 48.53 -30.29 -37.40
N PRO A 695 48.98 -30.11 -38.66
CA PRO A 695 50.39 -29.92 -38.97
C PRO A 695 51.00 -28.61 -38.44
N GLN A 696 50.20 -27.54 -38.34
CA GLN A 696 50.63 -26.23 -37.83
C GLN A 696 50.72 -26.23 -36.29
N ALA A 697 49.82 -26.93 -35.61
CA ALA A 697 49.88 -27.14 -34.16
C ALA A 697 51.12 -27.96 -33.74
N VAL A 698 51.45 -29.01 -34.50
CA VAL A 698 52.64 -29.85 -34.24
C VAL A 698 53.95 -29.07 -34.46
N LYS A 699 53.98 -28.09 -35.38
CA LYS A 699 55.15 -27.23 -35.60
C LYS A 699 55.40 -26.26 -34.44
N GLN A 700 54.35 -25.77 -33.79
CA GLN A 700 54.46 -24.84 -32.65
C GLN A 700 54.84 -25.55 -31.34
N LEU A 701 54.53 -26.85 -31.21
CA LEU A 701 54.79 -27.65 -30.00
C LEU A 701 56.17 -28.32 -29.97
N ARG A 702 57.05 -28.06 -30.96
CA ARG A 702 58.39 -28.69 -30.99
C ARG A 702 59.33 -28.01 -30.00
N PRO A 703 59.97 -28.74 -29.06
CA PRO A 703 60.82 -28.13 -28.05
C PRO A 703 62.21 -27.82 -28.62
N ALA A 704 62.45 -26.55 -28.96
CA ALA A 704 63.80 -26.00 -29.04
C ALA A 704 63.78 -24.50 -28.70
N GLY A 705 64.12 -24.18 -27.45
CA GLY A 705 64.66 -22.88 -27.04
C GLY A 705 63.71 -21.84 -26.43
N ALA A 706 63.70 -21.80 -25.09
CA ALA A 706 63.43 -20.67 -24.18
C ALA A 706 62.01 -20.07 -24.02
N SER A 707 61.53 -20.20 -22.78
CA SER A 707 60.27 -19.80 -22.10
C SER A 707 59.64 -18.42 -22.34
N ALA A 708 58.29 -18.38 -22.29
CA ALA A 708 57.50 -17.43 -21.48
C ALA A 708 56.08 -17.99 -21.18
N PRO A 709 55.46 -17.66 -20.03
CA PRO A 709 54.26 -18.35 -19.52
C PRO A 709 52.98 -17.62 -19.93
N GLN A 710 52.27 -18.15 -20.93
CA GLN A 710 50.84 -17.85 -21.11
C GLN A 710 50.14 -19.16 -21.48
N SER A 711 49.23 -19.60 -20.61
CA SER A 711 48.36 -20.74 -20.86
C SER A 711 47.39 -20.39 -21.99
N HIS A 712 47.77 -20.67 -23.24
CA HIS A 712 46.85 -20.65 -24.37
C HIS A 712 46.17 -22.01 -24.49
N GLU A 713 44.86 -22.04 -24.33
CA GLU A 713 44.03 -23.19 -24.68
C GLU A 713 44.03 -23.33 -26.21
N VAL A 714 44.60 -24.44 -26.72
CA VAL A 714 44.68 -24.73 -28.16
C VAL A 714 43.57 -25.70 -28.52
N ILE A 715 42.59 -25.25 -29.31
CA ILE A 715 41.52 -26.09 -29.85
C ILE A 715 42.00 -26.65 -31.20
N VAL A 716 42.08 -27.98 -31.30
CA VAL A 716 42.49 -28.71 -32.52
C VAL A 716 41.25 -29.31 -33.20
N GLN A 717 41.03 -28.98 -34.48
CA GLN A 717 40.03 -29.68 -35.30
C GLN A 717 40.64 -30.98 -35.86
N ILE A 718 40.07 -32.11 -35.47
CA ILE A 718 40.32 -33.42 -36.09
C ILE A 718 39.22 -33.61 -37.14
N ALA A 719 39.61 -33.79 -38.40
CA ALA A 719 38.66 -34.09 -39.48
C ALA A 719 38.21 -35.55 -39.35
N ASP A 720 36.90 -35.79 -39.39
CA ASP A 720 36.33 -37.13 -39.50
C ASP A 720 36.67 -37.74 -40.87
N ASP A 721 37.19 -38.96 -40.86
CA ASP A 721 37.58 -39.75 -42.04
C ASP A 721 36.40 -39.94 -43.01
N GLU A 722 36.63 -39.60 -44.28
CA GLU A 722 35.78 -39.95 -45.41
C GLU A 722 35.66 -41.48 -45.54
N ALA A 723 34.42 -41.99 -45.49
CA ALA A 723 34.14 -43.38 -45.82
C ALA A 723 34.34 -43.63 -47.33
N PRO A 724 35.06 -44.70 -47.74
CA PRO A 724 35.34 -44.96 -49.15
C PRO A 724 34.11 -45.49 -49.92
N PRO A 725 34.04 -45.26 -51.25
CA PRO A 725 32.87 -45.55 -52.06
C PRO A 725 32.72 -47.06 -52.34
N ARG A 726 31.49 -47.57 -52.30
CA ARG A 726 31.18 -48.95 -52.73
C ARG A 726 31.04 -49.03 -54.26
N PRO A 727 31.63 -50.03 -54.92
CA PRO A 727 31.38 -50.33 -56.33
C PRO A 727 30.22 -51.34 -56.51
N ALA A 728 29.44 -51.10 -57.59
CA ALA A 728 28.36 -51.88 -58.24
C ALA A 728 27.24 -52.45 -57.36
#